data_AF-A0AAD9VQD5-F1
#
_entry.id   AF-A0AAD9VQD5-F1
#
_cell.length_a   1.000
_cell.length_b   1.000
_cell.length_c   1.000
_cell.angle_alpha   90.00
_cell.angle_beta   90.00
_cell.angle_gamma   90.00
#
_symmetry.space_group_name_H-M   'P 1'
#
loop_
_entity.id
_entity.type
_entity.pdbx_description
1 polymer ?
#
loop_
_entity_poly.entity_id
_entity_poly.type
_entity_poly.pdbx_seq_one_letter_code
_entity_poly.pdbx_strand_id
1 'polypeptide(L)'
;MAAFSLNIQKHIESGLVASGKFDGSHACLAAVTSGGNVLVHSPHRQPQIKNNDSEQPDGRLSWSGELAELQIGSQVTAICTGRFGEDERDILLIGTATHILAYQVEDNSDIFYKEMTDGALCIMIGKLGWLSNQVAVIGGNSSITVLDSEGTEIFWTVMGDVVTSITIFDFDGDHENELLIGTKDFEIRVLKEDAIMWDTKETASITALAGLSNRQFAYAVGNGTIGVYEAGQRLWRVKSKHRAITIRNFDINGDGQLELITGWTSGKVDARSCNTGDVIFKVQLSTGVAGIVEADYRRQGRPDLVAVSISGEVRGYAPGTAMDTPEPGEIMRELLAKKQALQMELRQRAASVPNMYHHTKLAVSLISARGAARLGVAAGPGLLVHCAIVFAEGVFEGETLVAHPARPQGELEIELRPPNNGPVDIHVKISVGPAGADLLQVFEMTRQLPRFCMYEIISRPEEVPQAIVNSGVTIEVAERPQRIALWLNQSLLLAEELEVAEEGPNAASIELWLRGLRDNKVHCFTASPSGKITVQTEDSTFAGDIVQSLAMYLGLRELTSEAKFPNDESKMTVALERVKGLKDIDAKLQAEAAGAGVLLKSVVIRLEDARILQNVEEMRKRLLQLKAINSDLIRNHEIRMNSNRDLLANLKELNIGVQRVAKLRVGKAATNAVARCRAAIQDENPKALVLAMRNG
;
A
#
# COMPACT_ATOMS: atom_id res chain seq x y z
N MET A 1 -9.99 21.17 24.94
CA MET A 1 -10.32 20.07 25.89
C MET A 1 -11.23 19.04 25.24
N ALA A 2 -11.24 17.77 25.70
CA ALA A 2 -12.16 16.76 25.18
C ALA A 2 -13.61 17.06 25.62
N ALA A 3 -14.56 16.90 24.70
CA ALA A 3 -15.98 17.11 24.95
C ALA A 3 -16.60 15.97 25.76
N PHE A 4 -16.07 14.75 25.61
CA PHE A 4 -16.37 13.60 26.46
C PHE A 4 -15.19 12.64 26.51
N SER A 5 -15.16 11.80 27.55
CA SER A 5 -14.16 10.73 27.72
C SER A 5 -14.82 9.54 28.40
N LEU A 6 -14.61 8.34 27.87
CA LEU A 6 -15.07 7.06 28.45
C LEU A 6 -14.02 5.96 28.27
N ASN A 7 -14.21 4.82 28.93
CA ASN A 7 -13.31 3.67 28.81
C ASN A 7 -14.12 2.38 28.67
N ILE A 8 -13.91 1.65 27.57
CA ILE A 8 -14.59 0.40 27.22
C ILE A 8 -13.99 -0.82 27.97
N GLN A 9 -12.87 -0.64 28.68
CA GLN A 9 -12.17 -1.67 29.48
C GLN A 9 -11.82 -2.95 28.69
N LYS A 10 -11.64 -2.82 27.38
CA LYS A 10 -11.28 -3.90 26.45
C LYS A 10 -10.13 -3.42 25.58
N HIS A 11 -9.22 -4.34 25.25
CA HIS A 11 -8.13 -4.06 24.32
C HIS A 11 -8.64 -4.07 22.89
N ILE A 12 -8.32 -3.02 22.15
CA ILE A 12 -8.80 -2.77 20.79
C ILE A 12 -7.63 -2.93 19.81
N GLU A 13 -7.87 -3.65 18.72
CA GLU A 13 -6.92 -3.83 17.62
C GLU A 13 -6.74 -2.55 16.82
N SER A 14 -5.49 -2.26 16.43
CA SER A 14 -5.16 -1.04 15.70
C SER A 14 -5.66 -1.09 14.26
N GLY A 15 -6.28 -0.01 13.80
CA GLY A 15 -6.83 0.11 12.45
C GLY A 15 -8.22 -0.49 12.27
N LEU A 16 -8.78 -1.14 13.29
CA LEU A 16 -10.05 -1.87 13.22
C LEU A 16 -11.14 -1.22 14.08
N VAL A 17 -11.43 0.05 13.75
CA VAL A 17 -12.46 0.85 14.42
C VAL A 17 -13.33 1.56 13.38
N ALA A 18 -14.65 1.45 13.52
CA ALA A 18 -15.65 2.02 12.62
C ALA A 18 -16.82 2.64 13.40
N SER A 19 -17.61 3.48 12.73
CA SER A 19 -18.73 4.22 13.31
C SER A 19 -19.94 4.12 12.39
N GLY A 20 -21.10 3.76 12.92
CA GLY A 20 -22.30 3.58 12.12
C GLY A 20 -23.58 3.74 12.93
N LYS A 21 -24.66 4.09 12.24
CA LYS A 21 -26.03 4.19 12.76
C LYS A 21 -26.80 2.90 12.49
N PHE A 22 -26.51 1.87 13.28
CA PHE A 22 -27.11 0.54 13.12
C PHE A 22 -28.62 0.50 13.37
N ASP A 23 -29.14 1.39 14.21
CA ASP A 23 -30.58 1.56 14.43
C ASP A 23 -31.21 2.65 13.53
N GLY A 24 -30.43 3.19 12.59
CA GLY A 24 -30.81 4.26 11.67
C GLY A 24 -30.73 5.67 12.24
N SER A 25 -30.49 5.83 13.55
CA SER A 25 -30.56 7.14 14.21
C SER A 25 -29.36 7.48 15.09
N HIS A 26 -28.92 6.55 15.93
CA HIS A 26 -27.88 6.76 16.94
C HIS A 26 -26.52 6.28 16.42
N ALA A 27 -25.49 7.11 16.59
CA ALA A 27 -24.13 6.72 16.26
C ALA A 27 -23.59 5.71 17.28
N CYS A 28 -23.16 4.56 16.78
CA CYS A 28 -22.52 3.50 17.54
C CYS A 28 -21.06 3.35 17.10
N LEU A 29 -20.21 2.87 17.99
CA LEU A 29 -18.81 2.52 17.67
C LEU A 29 -18.71 1.00 17.52
N ALA A 30 -18.13 0.54 16.42
CA ALA A 30 -17.73 -0.84 16.23
C ALA A 30 -16.21 -0.95 16.30
N ALA A 31 -15.69 -1.88 17.10
CA ALA A 31 -14.24 -2.05 17.30
C ALA A 31 -13.88 -3.52 17.47
N VAL A 32 -12.77 -3.94 16.85
CA VAL A 32 -12.27 -5.32 16.99
C VAL A 32 -11.42 -5.44 18.25
N THR A 33 -11.65 -6.51 19.00
CA THR A 33 -10.83 -6.86 20.18
C THR A 33 -9.66 -7.74 19.79
N SER A 34 -8.65 -7.80 20.65
CA SER A 34 -7.50 -8.71 20.49
C SER A 34 -7.88 -10.20 20.47
N GLY A 35 -9.10 -10.55 20.89
CA GLY A 35 -9.64 -11.91 20.81
C GLY A 35 -10.30 -12.26 19.48
N GLY A 36 -10.37 -11.32 18.52
CA GLY A 36 -11.05 -11.50 17.24
C GLY A 36 -12.57 -11.29 17.29
N ASN A 37 -13.11 -10.85 18.43
CA ASN A 37 -14.53 -10.49 18.55
C ASN A 37 -14.74 -9.02 18.19
N VAL A 38 -15.93 -8.68 17.68
CA VAL A 38 -16.32 -7.29 17.40
C VAL A 38 -17.17 -6.77 18.54
N LEU A 39 -16.76 -5.66 19.14
CA LEU A 39 -17.54 -4.92 20.12
C LEU A 39 -18.36 -3.84 19.43
N VAL A 40 -19.63 -3.72 19.80
CA VAL A 40 -20.49 -2.60 19.41
C VAL A 40 -20.86 -1.84 20.68
N HIS A 41 -20.51 -0.55 20.72
CA HIS A 41 -20.83 0.36 21.81
C HIS A 41 -21.87 1.39 21.36
N SER A 42 -22.99 1.46 22.09
CA SER A 42 -24.09 2.37 21.84
C SER A 42 -24.39 3.20 23.11
N PRO A 43 -23.96 4.48 23.17
CA PRO A 43 -23.99 5.29 24.41
C PRO A 43 -25.41 5.67 24.88
N HIS A 44 -26.42 5.52 24.03
CA HIS A 44 -27.81 5.91 24.35
C HIS A 44 -28.75 4.71 24.47
N ARG A 45 -28.20 3.48 24.48
CA ARG A 45 -29.02 2.28 24.62
C ARG A 45 -29.53 2.18 26.05
N GLN A 46 -30.85 2.26 26.23
CA GLN A 46 -31.43 2.06 27.55
C GLN A 46 -31.24 0.59 27.97
N PRO A 47 -30.78 0.32 29.21
CA PRO A 47 -30.72 -1.04 29.72
C PRO A 47 -32.14 -1.62 29.72
N GLN A 48 -32.34 -2.76 29.07
CA GLN A 48 -33.64 -3.42 29.08
C GLN A 48 -33.99 -3.79 30.52
N ILE A 49 -34.98 -3.09 31.09
CA ILE A 49 -35.57 -3.45 32.37
C ILE A 49 -36.25 -4.80 32.16
N LYS A 50 -35.70 -5.86 32.75
CA LYS A 50 -36.32 -7.19 32.79
C LYS A 50 -37.62 -7.12 33.59
N ASN A 51 -38.71 -6.73 32.95
CA ASN A 51 -40.04 -6.99 33.48
C ASN A 51 -40.43 -8.43 33.08
N ASN A 52 -40.90 -9.18 34.06
CA ASN A 52 -41.18 -10.62 34.06
C ASN A 52 -41.77 -11.20 32.77
N ASP A 53 -41.34 -12.43 32.46
CA ASP A 53 -42.06 -13.47 31.72
C ASP A 53 -42.61 -13.14 30.31
N SER A 54 -41.85 -12.41 29.49
CA SER A 54 -41.93 -12.59 28.04
C SER A 54 -40.61 -13.17 27.54
N GLU A 55 -40.66 -14.39 27.01
CA GLU A 55 -39.57 -14.99 26.23
C GLU A 55 -38.96 -13.91 25.33
N GLN A 56 -37.65 -13.65 25.49
CA GLN A 56 -36.95 -12.82 24.52
C GLN A 56 -37.22 -13.41 23.14
N PRO A 57 -37.58 -12.59 22.12
CA PRO A 57 -37.62 -13.10 20.76
C PRO A 57 -36.22 -13.63 20.45
N ASP A 58 -36.15 -14.95 20.29
CA ASP A 58 -34.98 -15.75 19.96
C ASP A 58 -34.41 -15.19 18.65
N GLY A 59 -33.42 -14.29 18.75
CA GLY A 59 -32.91 -13.61 17.55
C GLY A 59 -32.32 -12.22 17.72
N ARG A 60 -32.44 -11.49 18.84
CA ARG A 60 -31.75 -10.19 19.01
C ARG A 60 -30.39 -10.34 19.70
N LEU A 61 -29.41 -9.57 19.25
CA LEU A 61 -28.07 -9.47 19.86
C LEU A 61 -28.16 -9.23 21.38
N SER A 62 -27.36 -9.96 22.17
CA SER A 62 -27.35 -9.80 23.62
C SER A 62 -26.52 -8.58 24.03
N TRP A 63 -27.16 -7.60 24.65
CA TRP A 63 -26.54 -6.37 25.12
C TRP A 63 -26.26 -6.42 26.63
N SER A 64 -25.02 -6.15 27.01
CA SER A 64 -24.58 -5.92 28.38
C SER A 64 -24.53 -4.41 28.66
N GLY A 65 -25.69 -3.82 28.94
CA GLY A 65 -25.82 -2.37 29.03
C GLY A 65 -25.66 -1.71 27.66
N GLU A 66 -24.62 -0.88 27.50
CA GLU A 66 -24.31 -0.14 26.27
C GLU A 66 -23.40 -0.93 25.30
N LEU A 67 -22.96 -2.12 25.70
CA LEU A 67 -22.01 -2.94 24.93
C LEU A 67 -22.63 -4.26 24.48
N ALA A 68 -22.43 -4.60 23.21
CA ALA A 68 -22.63 -5.94 22.66
C ALA A 68 -21.32 -6.51 22.11
N GLU A 69 -21.17 -7.82 22.20
CA GLU A 69 -19.99 -8.54 21.71
C GLU A 69 -20.42 -9.59 20.68
N LEU A 70 -19.87 -9.49 19.48
CA LEU A 70 -20.07 -10.38 18.35
C LEU A 70 -18.92 -11.38 18.27
N GLN A 71 -19.26 -12.66 18.37
CA GLN A 71 -18.30 -13.75 18.26
C GLN A 71 -18.14 -14.15 16.80
N ILE A 72 -17.05 -13.72 16.17
CA ILE A 72 -16.76 -14.02 14.76
C ILE A 72 -16.11 -15.41 14.62
N GLY A 73 -15.41 -15.88 15.65
CA GLY A 73 -14.74 -17.18 15.65
C GLY A 73 -13.51 -17.27 14.72
N SER A 74 -13.10 -16.15 14.13
CA SER A 74 -11.92 -16.04 13.28
C SER A 74 -11.25 -14.67 13.44
N GLN A 75 -10.01 -14.53 12.98
CA GLN A 75 -9.30 -13.26 13.05
C GLN A 75 -9.90 -12.27 12.05
N VAL A 76 -10.39 -11.15 12.57
CA VAL A 76 -10.89 -10.04 11.77
C VAL A 76 -9.72 -9.23 11.23
N THR A 77 -9.71 -9.01 9.92
CA THR A 77 -8.65 -8.29 9.19
C THR A 77 -9.08 -6.91 8.71
N ALA A 78 -10.37 -6.68 8.55
CA ALA A 78 -10.94 -5.39 8.16
C ALA A 78 -12.36 -5.23 8.73
N ILE A 79 -12.74 -3.98 9.04
CA ILE A 79 -14.14 -3.64 9.32
C ILE A 79 -14.52 -2.36 8.59
N CYS A 80 -15.77 -2.27 8.15
CA CYS A 80 -16.33 -1.07 7.56
C CYS A 80 -17.81 -0.96 7.95
N THR A 81 -18.29 0.27 8.02
CA THR A 81 -19.70 0.59 8.29
C THR A 81 -20.19 1.59 7.27
N GLY A 82 -21.47 1.47 6.91
CA GLY A 82 -22.13 2.39 6.01
C GLY A 82 -23.45 1.84 5.51
N ARG A 83 -24.21 2.70 4.84
CA ARG A 83 -25.42 2.32 4.12
C ARG A 83 -25.05 1.43 2.96
N PHE A 84 -25.82 0.39 2.72
CA PHE A 84 -25.57 -0.53 1.62
C PHE A 84 -26.85 -1.30 1.32
N GLY A 85 -27.37 -1.10 0.11
CA GLY A 85 -28.74 -1.46 -0.25
C GLY A 85 -29.73 -0.30 -0.02
N GLU A 86 -31.02 -0.64 0.08
CA GLU A 86 -32.12 0.33 0.22
C GLU A 86 -32.43 0.70 1.67
N ASP A 87 -31.92 -0.06 2.65
CA ASP A 87 -32.13 0.22 4.07
C ASP A 87 -31.38 1.49 4.48
N GLU A 88 -32.05 2.37 5.23
CA GLU A 88 -31.47 3.61 5.77
C GLU A 88 -30.51 3.36 6.93
N ARG A 89 -30.54 2.15 7.51
CA ARG A 89 -29.64 1.69 8.57
C ARG A 89 -28.27 1.36 8.02
N ASP A 90 -27.23 1.73 8.77
CA ASP A 90 -25.87 1.30 8.44
C ASP A 90 -25.71 -0.18 8.78
N ILE A 91 -24.93 -0.88 7.96
CA ILE A 91 -24.55 -2.27 8.19
C ILE A 91 -23.07 -2.39 8.48
N LEU A 92 -22.73 -3.49 9.14
CA LEU A 92 -21.38 -3.81 9.55
C LEU A 92 -20.78 -4.85 8.60
N LEU A 93 -19.78 -4.45 7.81
CA LEU A 93 -18.98 -5.37 7.03
C LEU A 93 -17.77 -5.83 7.85
N ILE A 94 -17.59 -7.14 7.93
CA ILE A 94 -16.50 -7.78 8.66
C ILE A 94 -15.70 -8.63 7.68
N GLY A 95 -14.45 -8.25 7.46
CA GLY A 95 -13.49 -8.98 6.66
C GLY A 95 -12.63 -9.90 7.51
N THR A 96 -12.39 -11.09 7.00
CA THR A 96 -11.46 -12.07 7.55
C THR A 96 -10.48 -12.50 6.46
N ALA A 97 -9.51 -13.36 6.82
CA ALA A 97 -8.56 -13.89 5.85
C ALA A 97 -9.22 -14.72 4.72
N THR A 98 -10.45 -15.20 4.90
CA THR A 98 -11.11 -16.11 3.93
C THR A 98 -12.55 -15.75 3.59
N HIS A 99 -13.20 -14.87 4.36
CA HIS A 99 -14.61 -14.54 4.19
C HIS A 99 -14.88 -13.07 4.44
N ILE A 100 -15.97 -12.58 3.85
CA ILE A 100 -16.62 -11.33 4.20
C ILE A 100 -18.04 -11.59 4.70
N LEU A 101 -18.40 -10.96 5.81
CA LEU A 101 -19.72 -11.00 6.42
C LEU A 101 -20.34 -9.60 6.37
N ALA A 102 -21.53 -9.50 5.78
CA ALA A 102 -22.38 -8.32 5.89
C ALA A 102 -23.45 -8.56 6.93
N TYR A 103 -23.42 -7.79 8.02
CA TYR A 103 -24.19 -8.07 9.22
C TYR A 103 -25.06 -6.89 9.64
N GLN A 104 -26.35 -7.17 9.88
CA GLN A 104 -27.32 -6.21 10.41
C GLN A 104 -27.39 -6.34 11.94
N VAL A 105 -26.88 -5.33 12.64
CA VAL A 105 -26.65 -5.39 14.09
C VAL A 105 -27.95 -5.39 14.90
N GLU A 106 -28.96 -4.61 14.49
CA GLU A 106 -30.21 -4.54 15.28
C GLU A 106 -31.10 -5.78 15.13
N ASP A 107 -31.08 -6.39 13.95
CA ASP A 107 -31.87 -7.58 13.64
C ASP A 107 -31.10 -8.88 13.95
N ASN A 108 -29.79 -8.76 14.23
CA ASN A 108 -28.86 -9.88 14.40
C ASN A 108 -29.01 -10.92 13.28
N SER A 109 -28.91 -10.43 12.04
CA SER A 109 -29.08 -11.21 10.82
C SER A 109 -27.95 -10.95 9.84
N ASP A 110 -27.53 -12.01 9.17
CA ASP A 110 -26.57 -11.93 8.07
C ASP A 110 -27.31 -11.53 6.79
N ILE A 111 -26.83 -10.49 6.11
CA ILE A 111 -27.31 -10.12 4.76
C ILE A 111 -26.69 -11.08 3.75
N PHE A 112 -25.37 -11.25 3.83
CA PHE A 112 -24.66 -12.31 3.13
C PHE A 112 -23.40 -12.72 3.90
N TYR A 113 -22.96 -13.93 3.61
CA TYR A 113 -21.69 -14.48 4.05
C TYR A 113 -21.01 -15.11 2.83
N LYS A 114 -19.91 -14.50 2.38
CA LYS A 114 -19.25 -14.86 1.11
C LYS A 114 -17.79 -15.23 1.33
N GLU A 115 -17.38 -16.33 0.69
CA GLU A 115 -15.97 -16.74 0.64
C GLU A 115 -15.17 -15.81 -0.28
N MET A 116 -14.00 -15.39 0.20
CA MET A 116 -13.05 -14.52 -0.47
C MET A 116 -11.72 -15.26 -0.58
N THR A 117 -11.43 -15.82 -1.75
CA THR A 117 -10.22 -16.63 -1.98
C THR A 117 -8.92 -15.88 -1.71
N ASP A 118 -8.91 -14.57 -1.97
CA ASP A 118 -7.76 -13.69 -1.76
C ASP A 118 -7.79 -12.98 -0.39
N GLY A 119 -8.81 -13.24 0.43
CA GLY A 119 -9.05 -12.61 1.72
C GLY A 119 -9.58 -11.18 1.64
N ALA A 120 -10.08 -10.67 2.78
CA ALA A 120 -10.61 -9.31 2.92
C ALA A 120 -9.74 -8.49 3.89
N LEU A 121 -8.68 -7.87 3.37
CA LEU A 121 -7.66 -7.17 4.16
C LEU A 121 -7.96 -5.68 4.37
N CYS A 122 -8.74 -5.08 3.47
CA CYS A 122 -9.32 -3.76 3.65
C CYS A 122 -10.68 -3.71 2.96
N ILE A 123 -11.62 -2.94 3.50
CA ILE A 123 -13.01 -2.85 3.02
C ILE A 123 -13.43 -1.38 3.03
N MET A 124 -14.12 -0.96 1.98
CA MET A 124 -14.80 0.33 1.94
C MET A 124 -16.19 0.19 1.29
N ILE A 125 -17.18 0.87 1.85
CA ILE A 125 -18.47 1.09 1.20
C ILE A 125 -18.46 2.47 0.55
N GLY A 126 -18.89 2.56 -0.71
CA GLY A 126 -19.06 3.84 -1.38
C GLY A 126 -19.67 3.70 -2.76
N LYS A 127 -19.89 4.84 -3.42
CA LYS A 127 -20.39 4.89 -4.79
C LYS A 127 -19.24 5.19 -5.74
N LEU A 128 -18.94 4.23 -6.61
CA LEU A 128 -18.00 4.40 -7.72
C LEU A 128 -18.72 5.10 -8.88
N GLY A 129 -18.02 5.97 -9.59
CA GLY A 129 -18.55 6.79 -10.68
C GLY A 129 -19.32 6.03 -11.74
N TRP A 130 -18.74 4.92 -12.18
CA TRP A 130 -19.27 4.07 -13.25
C TRP A 130 -20.38 3.10 -12.79
N LEU A 131 -20.82 3.18 -11.53
CA LEU A 131 -21.84 2.31 -10.97
C LEU A 131 -23.03 3.12 -10.41
N SER A 132 -24.24 2.60 -10.60
CA SER A 132 -25.47 3.28 -10.16
C SER A 132 -25.65 3.24 -8.64
N ASN A 133 -25.34 2.10 -8.02
CA ASN A 133 -25.60 1.80 -6.62
C ASN A 133 -24.34 1.90 -5.75
N GLN A 134 -24.52 1.96 -4.44
CA GLN A 134 -23.41 1.81 -3.49
C GLN A 134 -22.91 0.38 -3.49
N VAL A 135 -21.59 0.22 -3.36
CA VAL A 135 -20.90 -1.06 -3.49
C VAL A 135 -19.88 -1.22 -2.37
N ALA A 136 -19.54 -2.47 -2.08
CA ALA A 136 -18.48 -2.82 -1.15
C ALA A 136 -17.24 -3.14 -1.97
N VAL A 137 -16.16 -2.38 -1.78
CA VAL A 137 -14.86 -2.62 -2.40
C VAL A 137 -13.97 -3.31 -1.38
N ILE A 138 -13.44 -4.47 -1.75
CA ILE A 138 -12.59 -5.32 -0.92
C ILE A 138 -11.21 -5.42 -1.55
N GLY A 139 -10.18 -5.14 -0.76
CA GLY A 139 -8.79 -5.41 -1.11
C GLY A 139 -8.29 -6.69 -0.49
N GLY A 140 -7.70 -7.55 -1.31
CA GLY A 140 -7.15 -8.85 -0.92
C GLY A 140 -5.68 -9.02 -1.27
N ASN A 141 -5.27 -10.28 -1.39
CA ASN A 141 -3.92 -10.70 -1.79
C ASN A 141 -3.71 -10.49 -3.30
N SER A 142 -3.23 -9.30 -3.67
CA SER A 142 -3.00 -8.88 -5.06
C SER A 142 -4.27 -8.79 -5.91
N SER A 143 -5.42 -8.52 -5.30
CA SER A 143 -6.69 -8.33 -6.01
C SER A 143 -7.58 -7.29 -5.35
N ILE A 144 -8.48 -6.73 -6.16
CA ILE A 144 -9.62 -5.93 -5.74
C ILE A 144 -10.87 -6.65 -6.20
N THR A 145 -11.84 -6.82 -5.32
CA THR A 145 -13.17 -7.34 -5.63
C THR A 145 -14.22 -6.32 -5.22
N VAL A 146 -15.19 -6.07 -6.09
CA VAL A 146 -16.34 -5.20 -5.80
C VAL A 146 -17.59 -6.04 -5.73
N LEU A 147 -18.35 -5.88 -4.66
CA LEU A 147 -19.61 -6.57 -4.40
C LEU A 147 -20.78 -5.60 -4.38
N ASP A 148 -21.92 -6.04 -4.89
CA ASP A 148 -23.21 -5.36 -4.69
C ASP A 148 -23.84 -5.71 -3.32
N SER A 149 -25.02 -5.13 -3.04
CA SER A 149 -25.76 -5.33 -1.80
C SER A 149 -26.16 -6.77 -1.50
N GLU A 150 -26.21 -7.64 -2.52
CA GLU A 150 -26.56 -9.05 -2.40
C GLU A 150 -25.32 -9.94 -2.23
N GLY A 151 -24.12 -9.35 -2.33
CA GLY A 151 -22.85 -10.08 -2.29
C GLY A 151 -22.44 -10.66 -3.65
N THR A 152 -23.10 -10.26 -4.74
CA THR A 152 -22.69 -10.65 -6.09
C THR A 152 -21.46 -9.87 -6.51
N GLU A 153 -20.50 -10.54 -7.15
CA GLU A 153 -19.31 -9.87 -7.67
C GLU A 153 -19.64 -9.15 -8.98
N ILE A 154 -19.39 -7.84 -9.00
CA ILE A 154 -19.66 -6.99 -10.17
C ILE A 154 -18.39 -6.52 -10.88
N PHE A 155 -17.28 -6.46 -10.16
CA PHE A 155 -15.99 -6.04 -10.72
C PHE A 155 -14.83 -6.73 -9.97
N TRP A 156 -13.77 -7.03 -10.72
CA TRP A 156 -12.53 -7.54 -10.17
C TRP A 156 -11.35 -7.11 -11.01
N THR A 157 -10.25 -6.80 -10.34
CA THR A 157 -8.98 -6.53 -11.02
C THR A 157 -7.80 -6.99 -10.18
N VAL A 158 -6.65 -7.11 -10.84
CA VAL A 158 -5.42 -7.60 -10.25
C VAL A 158 -4.49 -6.45 -9.86
N MET A 159 -3.81 -6.59 -8.72
CA MET A 159 -2.88 -5.59 -8.17
C MET A 159 -1.46 -6.17 -8.07
N GLY A 160 -0.46 -5.30 -7.96
CA GLY A 160 0.95 -5.72 -7.91
C GLY A 160 1.37 -6.44 -6.64
N ASP A 161 0.75 -6.10 -5.53
CA ASP A 161 0.95 -6.73 -4.25
C ASP A 161 -0.35 -6.65 -3.43
N VAL A 162 -0.30 -7.17 -2.21
CA VAL A 162 -1.35 -7.09 -1.21
C VAL A 162 -1.89 -5.67 -1.12
N VAL A 163 -3.22 -5.54 -1.24
CA VAL A 163 -3.91 -4.27 -1.06
C VAL A 163 -4.05 -3.99 0.42
N THR A 164 -3.52 -2.85 0.86
CA THR A 164 -3.45 -2.49 2.28
C THR A 164 -4.39 -1.35 2.65
N SER A 165 -4.81 -0.54 1.69
CA SER A 165 -5.73 0.58 1.92
C SER A 165 -6.47 0.94 0.65
N ILE A 166 -7.72 1.37 0.80
CA ILE A 166 -8.60 1.77 -0.29
C ILE A 166 -9.33 3.04 0.12
N THR A 167 -9.54 3.97 -0.82
CA THR A 167 -10.48 5.09 -0.65
C THR A 167 -11.20 5.39 -1.96
N ILE A 168 -12.43 5.92 -1.86
CA ILE A 168 -13.25 6.29 -3.01
C ILE A 168 -13.39 7.81 -3.00
N PHE A 169 -12.92 8.48 -4.05
CA PHE A 169 -13.02 9.93 -4.17
C PHE A 169 -12.85 10.39 -5.62
N ASP A 170 -13.40 11.56 -5.93
CA ASP A 170 -13.26 12.24 -7.23
C ASP A 170 -11.84 12.83 -7.38
N PHE A 171 -11.02 12.18 -8.21
CA PHE A 171 -9.64 12.52 -8.51
C PHE A 171 -9.53 13.51 -9.68
N ASP A 172 -10.30 13.30 -10.75
CA ASP A 172 -10.19 14.09 -11.98
C ASP A 172 -11.07 15.36 -11.99
N GLY A 173 -12.00 15.48 -11.04
CA GLY A 173 -12.90 16.61 -10.84
C GLY A 173 -14.15 16.55 -11.69
N ASP A 174 -14.52 15.39 -12.23
CA ASP A 174 -15.69 15.21 -13.08
C ASP A 174 -16.99 14.87 -12.32
N HIS A 175 -16.94 14.91 -10.98
CA HIS A 175 -18.03 14.55 -10.06
C HIS A 175 -18.40 13.07 -10.06
N GLU A 176 -17.61 12.22 -10.69
CA GLU A 176 -17.64 10.77 -10.54
C GLU A 176 -16.50 10.33 -9.62
N ASN A 177 -16.77 9.41 -8.69
CA ASN A 177 -15.70 8.98 -7.78
C ASN A 177 -14.86 7.86 -8.40
N GLU A 178 -13.55 8.02 -8.37
CA GLU A 178 -12.58 6.96 -8.68
C GLU A 178 -12.22 6.11 -7.46
N LEU A 179 -11.60 4.97 -7.74
CA LEU A 179 -11.06 4.07 -6.74
C LEU A 179 -9.55 4.31 -6.56
N LEU A 180 -9.15 4.84 -5.40
CA LEU A 180 -7.76 4.98 -5.01
C LEU A 180 -7.31 3.79 -4.16
N ILE A 181 -6.20 3.17 -4.54
CA ILE A 181 -5.70 1.93 -3.98
C ILE A 181 -4.26 2.12 -3.54
N GLY A 182 -3.95 1.68 -2.32
CA GLY A 182 -2.60 1.59 -1.79
C GLY A 182 -2.19 0.14 -1.58
N THR A 183 -0.98 -0.20 -2.00
CA THR A 183 -0.46 -1.56 -1.94
C THR A 183 0.79 -1.69 -1.07
N LYS A 184 1.13 -2.94 -0.74
CA LYS A 184 2.31 -3.27 0.07
C LYS A 184 3.64 -3.03 -0.64
N ASP A 185 3.67 -3.06 -1.97
CA ASP A 185 4.84 -2.75 -2.82
C ASP A 185 5.02 -1.25 -3.11
N PHE A 186 4.41 -0.41 -2.26
CA PHE A 186 4.58 1.04 -2.19
C PHE A 186 3.89 1.80 -3.33
N GLU A 187 3.03 1.13 -4.11
CA GLU A 187 2.28 1.78 -5.18
C GLU A 187 0.97 2.41 -4.64
N ILE A 188 0.66 3.60 -5.14
CA ILE A 188 -0.68 4.19 -5.07
C ILE A 188 -1.21 4.24 -6.49
N ARG A 189 -2.43 3.75 -6.72
CA ARG A 189 -3.08 3.74 -8.04
C ARG A 189 -4.49 4.31 -7.96
N VAL A 190 -4.88 5.06 -8.98
CA VAL A 190 -6.25 5.55 -9.22
C VAL A 190 -6.84 4.75 -10.37
N LEU A 191 -7.96 4.08 -10.12
CA LEU A 191 -8.71 3.33 -11.12
C LEU A 191 -10.06 4.01 -11.40
N LYS A 192 -10.38 4.10 -12.70
CA LYS A 192 -11.72 4.43 -13.19
C LYS A 192 -12.16 3.29 -14.09
N GLU A 193 -13.18 2.54 -13.65
CA GLU A 193 -13.61 1.31 -14.33
C GLU A 193 -12.41 0.35 -14.54
N ASP A 194 -12.07 0.08 -15.80
CA ASP A 194 -11.06 -0.85 -16.24
C ASP A 194 -9.68 -0.19 -16.50
N ALA A 195 -9.59 1.14 -16.32
CA ALA A 195 -8.42 1.93 -16.67
C ALA A 195 -7.68 2.46 -15.44
N ILE A 196 -6.35 2.40 -15.50
CA ILE A 196 -5.46 3.08 -14.55
C ILE A 196 -5.33 4.53 -15.02
N MET A 197 -5.85 5.46 -14.22
CA MET A 197 -5.82 6.90 -14.50
C MET A 197 -4.50 7.52 -14.07
N TRP A 198 -3.98 7.08 -12.93
CA TRP A 198 -2.77 7.60 -12.34
C TRP A 198 -2.14 6.57 -11.41
N ASP A 199 -0.82 6.52 -11.38
CA ASP A 199 -0.07 5.72 -10.42
C ASP A 199 1.21 6.42 -9.99
N THR A 200 1.64 6.15 -8.76
CA THR A 200 2.92 6.60 -8.24
C THR A 200 3.51 5.56 -7.29
N LYS A 201 4.81 5.67 -7.04
CA LYS A 201 5.51 4.90 -6.01
C LYS A 201 5.91 5.80 -4.85
N GLU A 202 5.58 5.35 -3.65
CA GLU A 202 6.00 5.92 -2.40
C GLU A 202 7.20 5.16 -1.79
N THR A 203 7.61 5.62 -0.61
CA THR A 203 8.86 5.20 0.04
C THR A 203 8.72 3.93 0.89
N ALA A 204 7.48 3.50 1.16
CA ALA A 204 7.16 2.34 1.98
C ALA A 204 5.72 1.90 1.73
N SER A 205 5.33 0.75 2.30
CA SER A 205 3.98 0.17 2.18
C SER A 205 2.95 1.21 2.57
N ILE A 206 1.94 1.40 1.72
CA ILE A 206 0.83 2.29 2.04
C ILE A 206 0.06 1.67 3.20
N THR A 207 -0.29 2.46 4.21
CA THR A 207 -1.02 1.97 5.41
C THR A 207 -2.40 2.59 5.54
N ALA A 208 -2.61 3.79 5.02
CA ALA A 208 -3.92 4.43 5.00
C ALA A 208 -4.00 5.47 3.89
N LEU A 209 -5.21 5.64 3.35
CA LEU A 209 -5.58 6.63 2.35
C LEU A 209 -6.86 7.33 2.81
N ALA A 210 -6.99 8.62 2.51
CA ALA A 210 -8.21 9.37 2.75
C ALA A 210 -8.42 10.42 1.65
N GLY A 211 -9.58 10.38 1.00
CA GLY A 211 -10.02 11.47 0.12
C GLY A 211 -10.18 12.78 0.89
N LEU A 212 -9.77 13.89 0.29
CA LEU A 212 -9.90 15.24 0.83
C LEU A 212 -10.71 16.11 -0.15
N SER A 213 -11.04 17.32 0.25
CA SER A 213 -11.66 18.31 -0.64
C SER A 213 -10.69 18.76 -1.75
N ASN A 214 -11.22 19.42 -2.78
CA ASN A 214 -10.41 20.04 -3.86
C ASN A 214 -9.52 19.06 -4.63
N ARG A 215 -9.98 17.83 -4.90
CA ARG A 215 -9.20 16.80 -5.62
C ARG A 215 -7.88 16.45 -4.94
N GLN A 216 -7.84 16.63 -3.63
CA GLN A 216 -6.71 16.26 -2.79
C GLN A 216 -6.97 14.88 -2.17
N PHE A 217 -5.89 14.15 -1.88
CA PHE A 217 -5.97 12.96 -1.05
C PHE A 217 -4.76 12.88 -0.15
N ALA A 218 -4.98 12.40 1.07
CA ALA A 218 -3.92 12.11 2.03
C ALA A 218 -3.48 10.65 1.93
N TYR A 219 -2.20 10.44 2.20
CA TYR A 219 -1.61 9.11 2.28
C TYR A 219 -0.73 8.99 3.53
N ALA A 220 -0.67 7.78 4.06
CA ALA A 220 0.24 7.39 5.11
C ALA A 220 0.97 6.11 4.72
N VAL A 221 2.26 6.03 5.06
CA VAL A 221 3.08 4.84 4.76
C VAL A 221 3.77 4.29 6.00
N GLY A 222 4.18 3.02 5.91
CA GLY A 222 4.68 2.22 7.03
C GLY A 222 5.95 2.74 7.70
N ASN A 223 6.69 3.68 7.07
CA ASN A 223 7.90 4.28 7.64
C ASN A 223 7.62 5.55 8.48
N GLY A 224 6.35 5.91 8.70
CA GLY A 224 5.95 7.09 9.47
C GLY A 224 5.85 8.38 8.65
N THR A 225 5.90 8.29 7.32
CA THR A 225 5.63 9.43 6.43
C THR A 225 4.14 9.57 6.18
N ILE A 226 3.66 10.80 6.26
CA ILE A 226 2.33 11.23 5.82
C ILE A 226 2.49 12.36 4.80
N GLY A 227 1.53 12.50 3.89
CA GLY A 227 1.53 13.61 2.95
C GLY A 227 0.19 13.77 2.25
N VAL A 228 0.12 14.80 1.42
CA VAL A 228 -1.06 15.13 0.62
C VAL A 228 -0.66 15.31 -0.83
N TYR A 229 -1.46 14.72 -1.71
CA TYR A 229 -1.42 14.93 -3.15
C TYR A 229 -2.60 15.79 -3.59
N GLU A 230 -2.41 16.57 -4.65
CA GLU A 230 -3.43 17.33 -5.37
C GLU A 230 -3.27 17.05 -6.86
N ALA A 231 -4.31 16.49 -7.50
CA ALA A 231 -4.30 16.17 -8.93
C ALA A 231 -3.02 15.45 -9.42
N GLY A 232 -2.51 14.51 -8.61
CA GLY A 232 -1.30 13.73 -8.90
C GLY A 232 0.04 14.40 -8.57
N GLN A 233 0.05 15.63 -8.06
CA GLN A 233 1.25 16.31 -7.56
C GLN A 233 1.30 16.33 -6.04
N ARG A 234 2.48 16.05 -5.47
CA ARG A 234 2.64 16.05 -4.01
C ARG A 234 2.74 17.48 -3.50
N LEU A 235 1.80 17.92 -2.66
CA LEU A 235 1.81 19.24 -2.05
C LEU A 235 2.87 19.32 -0.95
N TRP A 236 2.79 18.40 0.00
CA TRP A 236 3.72 18.31 1.11
C TRP A 236 3.80 16.88 1.63
N ARG A 237 4.89 16.61 2.36
CA ARG A 237 5.06 15.39 3.14
C ARG A 237 5.84 15.68 4.41
N VAL A 238 5.56 14.91 5.45
CA VAL A 238 6.27 14.97 6.73
C VAL A 238 6.57 13.55 7.18
N LYS A 239 7.78 13.33 7.67
CA LYS A 239 8.18 12.07 8.30
C LYS A 239 8.27 12.19 9.80
N SER A 240 7.74 11.18 10.49
CA SER A 240 7.80 11.03 11.95
C SER A 240 8.53 9.74 12.32
N LYS A 241 9.01 9.66 13.58
CA LYS A 241 9.56 8.42 14.15
C LYS A 241 8.48 7.38 14.44
N HIS A 242 7.24 7.81 14.62
CA HIS A 242 6.11 6.95 14.91
C HIS A 242 5.32 6.67 13.64
N ARG A 243 4.65 5.51 13.58
CA ARG A 243 3.82 5.13 12.44
C ARG A 243 2.43 5.75 12.58
N ALA A 244 1.88 6.23 11.47
CA ALA A 244 0.48 6.61 11.40
C ALA A 244 -0.37 5.34 11.26
N ILE A 245 -1.36 5.18 12.14
CA ILE A 245 -2.27 4.02 12.17
C ILE A 245 -3.53 4.33 11.36
N THR A 246 -4.03 5.55 11.46
CA THR A 246 -5.26 5.98 10.79
C THR A 246 -5.11 7.45 10.40
N ILE A 247 -5.70 7.78 9.24
CA ILE A 247 -5.86 9.15 8.77
C ILE A 247 -7.31 9.38 8.41
N ARG A 248 -7.84 10.57 8.72
CA ARG A 248 -9.21 10.98 8.42
C ARG A 248 -9.25 12.47 8.11
N ASN A 249 -10.30 12.88 7.43
CA ASN A 249 -10.64 14.29 7.28
C ASN A 249 -11.64 14.69 8.37
N PHE A 250 -11.46 15.86 8.99
CA PHE A 250 -12.41 16.42 9.95
C PHE A 250 -12.12 17.91 10.13
N ASP A 251 -13.17 18.73 10.18
CA ASP A 251 -13.07 20.15 10.54
C ASP A 251 -12.97 20.28 12.07
N ILE A 252 -11.75 20.27 12.60
CA ILE A 252 -11.52 20.34 14.06
C ILE A 252 -11.63 21.77 14.57
N ASN A 253 -11.38 22.77 13.73
CA ASN A 253 -11.28 24.17 14.11
C ASN A 253 -12.62 24.94 13.92
N GLY A 254 -13.58 24.34 13.23
CA GLY A 254 -14.91 24.88 12.97
C GLY A 254 -14.94 25.97 11.89
N ASP A 255 -13.92 26.07 11.03
CA ASP A 255 -13.82 27.09 9.98
C ASP A 255 -14.46 26.69 8.64
N GLY A 256 -14.98 25.46 8.56
CA GLY A 256 -15.62 24.88 7.38
C GLY A 256 -14.65 24.23 6.39
N GLN A 257 -13.34 24.25 6.64
CA GLN A 257 -12.33 23.50 5.88
C GLN A 257 -11.97 22.22 6.64
N LEU A 258 -11.77 21.13 5.90
CA LEU A 258 -11.38 19.86 6.51
C LEU A 258 -9.87 19.83 6.76
N GLU A 259 -9.46 19.42 7.96
CA GLU A 259 -8.08 19.09 8.27
C GLU A 259 -7.78 17.60 8.11
N LEU A 260 -6.50 17.30 7.91
CA LEU A 260 -5.97 15.94 7.98
C LEU A 260 -5.71 15.57 9.44
N ILE A 261 -6.57 14.74 10.00
CA ILE A 261 -6.38 14.13 11.32
C ILE A 261 -5.54 12.87 11.19
N THR A 262 -4.49 12.76 11.99
CA THR A 262 -3.60 11.59 12.03
C THR A 262 -3.53 10.99 13.43
N GLY A 263 -3.76 9.69 13.54
CA GLY A 263 -3.55 8.91 14.76
C GLY A 263 -2.24 8.13 14.72
N TRP A 264 -1.37 8.35 15.71
CA TRP A 264 -0.02 7.75 15.75
C TRP A 264 0.09 6.58 16.73
N THR A 265 1.06 5.68 16.50
CA THR A 265 1.39 4.58 17.42
C THR A 265 1.83 5.05 18.81
N SER A 266 2.31 6.29 18.94
CA SER A 266 2.66 6.88 20.23
C SER A 266 1.47 7.32 21.07
N GLY A 267 0.25 7.30 20.53
CA GLY A 267 -0.94 7.86 21.17
C GLY A 267 -1.16 9.34 20.87
N LYS A 268 -0.23 9.98 20.14
CA LYS A 268 -0.43 11.32 19.62
C LYS A 268 -1.58 11.30 18.60
N VAL A 269 -2.43 12.32 18.65
CA VAL A 269 -3.38 12.68 17.58
C VAL A 269 -3.08 14.12 17.20
N ASP A 270 -2.80 14.40 15.93
CA ASP A 270 -2.66 15.76 15.41
C ASP A 270 -3.59 16.02 14.22
N ALA A 271 -4.03 17.27 14.09
CA ALA A 271 -4.70 17.78 12.90
C ALA A 271 -3.74 18.71 12.15
N ARG A 272 -3.69 18.56 10.83
CA ARG A 272 -2.83 19.37 9.97
C ARG A 272 -3.62 20.03 8.86
N SER A 273 -3.17 21.21 8.44
CA SER A 273 -3.67 21.83 7.22
C SER A 273 -3.41 20.92 6.02
N CYS A 274 -4.44 20.68 5.20
CA CYS A 274 -4.30 19.90 3.97
C CYS A 274 -3.38 20.57 2.93
N ASN A 275 -3.27 21.91 2.96
CA ASN A 275 -2.48 22.67 1.98
C ASN A 275 -1.00 22.80 2.38
N THR A 276 -0.71 23.07 3.66
CA THR A 276 0.67 23.38 4.10
C THR A 276 1.32 22.28 4.93
N GLY A 277 0.52 21.39 5.56
CA GLY A 277 1.01 20.38 6.50
C GLY A 277 1.31 20.90 7.90
N ASP A 278 1.02 22.18 8.18
CA ASP A 278 1.19 22.80 9.49
C ASP A 278 0.25 22.17 10.51
N VAL A 279 0.75 22.00 11.75
CA VAL A 279 -0.03 21.40 12.84
C VAL A 279 -0.95 22.45 13.45
N ILE A 280 -2.25 22.17 13.45
CA ILE A 280 -3.28 23.08 13.96
C ILE A 280 -3.80 22.59 15.32
N PHE A 281 -3.94 21.28 15.48
CA PHE A 281 -4.38 20.66 16.74
C PHE A 281 -3.46 19.51 17.12
N LYS A 282 -3.27 19.30 18.43
CA LYS A 282 -2.50 18.17 18.96
C LYS A 282 -3.02 17.76 20.33
N VAL A 283 -3.18 16.45 20.51
CA VAL A 283 -3.49 15.84 21.80
C VAL A 283 -2.73 14.52 21.97
N GLN A 284 -2.63 14.06 23.20
CA GLN A 284 -1.97 12.81 23.58
C GLN A 284 -2.96 11.92 24.34
N LEU A 285 -3.17 10.70 23.83
CA LEU A 285 -3.88 9.63 24.51
C LEU A 285 -2.95 8.85 25.45
N SER A 286 -3.54 8.03 26.32
CA SER A 286 -2.80 7.19 27.29
C SER A 286 -1.91 6.14 26.62
N THR A 287 -2.40 5.52 25.54
CA THR A 287 -1.70 4.51 24.75
C THR A 287 -1.78 4.82 23.26
N GLY A 288 -1.17 3.98 22.41
CA GLY A 288 -1.27 4.09 20.96
C GLY A 288 -2.72 4.22 20.46
N VAL A 289 -2.90 4.99 19.39
CA VAL A 289 -4.21 5.17 18.76
C VAL A 289 -4.61 3.87 18.08
N ALA A 290 -5.80 3.36 18.41
CA ALA A 290 -6.41 2.22 17.72
C ALA A 290 -7.20 2.68 16.50
N GLY A 291 -7.94 3.78 16.58
CA GLY A 291 -8.69 4.32 15.45
C GLY A 291 -9.27 5.70 15.71
N ILE A 292 -9.68 6.36 14.64
CA ILE A 292 -10.29 7.69 14.65
C ILE A 292 -11.52 7.63 13.74
N VAL A 293 -12.68 8.03 14.29
CA VAL A 293 -13.96 8.00 13.58
C VAL A 293 -14.73 9.29 13.82
N GLU A 294 -15.63 9.59 12.91
CA GLU A 294 -16.60 10.67 13.02
C GLU A 294 -17.91 10.10 13.57
N ALA A 295 -18.40 10.66 14.68
CA ALA A 295 -19.63 10.16 15.31
C ALA A 295 -20.32 11.24 16.15
N ASP A 296 -21.64 11.40 15.99
CA ASP A 296 -22.46 12.23 16.89
C ASP A 296 -22.84 11.46 18.16
N TYR A 297 -21.84 11.24 19.02
CA TYR A 297 -22.01 10.54 20.29
C TYR A 297 -22.87 11.32 21.30
N ARG A 298 -22.94 12.64 21.17
CA ARG A 298 -23.66 13.51 22.12
C ARG A 298 -25.08 13.88 21.66
N ARG A 299 -25.48 13.47 20.44
CA ARG A 299 -26.77 13.78 19.80
C ARG A 299 -27.01 15.28 19.65
N GLN A 300 -25.98 16.00 19.24
CA GLN A 300 -26.05 17.45 19.01
C GLN A 300 -26.39 17.80 17.56
N GLY A 301 -26.60 16.80 16.69
CA GLY A 301 -26.83 16.97 15.26
C GLY A 301 -25.57 17.30 14.48
N ARG A 302 -24.41 17.38 15.15
CA ARG A 302 -23.09 17.55 14.55
C ARG A 302 -22.16 16.46 15.08
N PRO A 303 -21.39 15.81 14.21
CA PRO A 303 -20.48 14.78 14.64
C PRO A 303 -19.26 15.35 15.36
N ASP A 304 -18.72 14.56 16.29
CA ASP A 304 -17.46 14.82 16.95
C ASP A 304 -16.35 13.95 16.35
N LEU A 305 -15.11 14.41 16.50
CA LEU A 305 -13.93 13.59 16.26
C LEU A 305 -13.73 12.64 17.45
N VAL A 306 -13.98 11.34 17.24
CA VAL A 306 -13.84 10.32 18.27
C VAL A 306 -12.54 9.56 18.08
N ALA A 307 -11.60 9.74 19.01
CA ALA A 307 -10.33 9.03 19.05
C ALA A 307 -10.38 7.88 20.05
N VAL A 308 -9.99 6.69 19.59
CA VAL A 308 -10.00 5.45 20.35
C VAL A 308 -8.57 4.95 20.52
N SER A 309 -8.18 4.61 21.74
CA SER A 309 -6.86 4.03 22.05
C SER A 309 -6.90 2.50 22.13
N ILE A 310 -5.73 1.86 22.02
CA ILE A 310 -5.56 0.40 22.16
C ILE A 310 -6.01 -0.11 23.55
N SER A 311 -5.99 0.72 24.58
CA SER A 311 -6.45 0.36 25.93
C SER A 311 -7.96 0.46 26.13
N GLY A 312 -8.71 0.92 25.13
CA GLY A 312 -10.16 1.11 25.22
C GLY A 312 -10.59 2.48 25.72
N GLU A 313 -9.65 3.41 25.98
CA GLU A 313 -9.97 4.83 26.20
C GLU A 313 -10.55 5.45 24.91
N VAL A 314 -11.71 6.10 25.03
CA VAL A 314 -12.40 6.81 23.95
C VAL A 314 -12.59 8.27 24.35
N ARG A 315 -12.13 9.20 23.50
CA ARG A 315 -12.28 10.65 23.70
C ARG A 315 -12.93 11.29 22.49
N GLY A 316 -13.94 12.14 22.71
CA GLY A 316 -14.56 12.94 21.67
C GLY A 316 -14.10 14.39 21.71
N TYR A 317 -13.85 14.99 20.55
CA TYR A 317 -13.49 16.39 20.39
C TYR A 317 -14.51 17.07 19.47
N ALA A 318 -15.19 18.09 20.00
CA ALA A 318 -16.18 18.83 19.23
C ALA A 318 -15.50 19.90 18.36
N PRO A 319 -16.02 20.15 17.15
CA PRO A 319 -15.45 21.14 16.23
C PRO A 319 -15.42 22.53 16.89
N GLY A 320 -14.32 23.27 16.70
CA GLY A 320 -14.12 24.64 17.20
C GLY A 320 -13.90 24.79 18.71
N THR A 321 -14.06 23.73 19.51
CA THR A 321 -13.82 23.76 20.97
C THR A 321 -12.47 23.17 21.38
N ALA A 322 -11.78 22.51 20.45
CA ALA A 322 -10.54 21.80 20.71
C ALA A 322 -9.27 22.66 20.54
N MET A 323 -9.40 23.89 20.04
CA MET A 323 -8.30 24.84 19.94
C MET A 323 -7.96 25.41 21.31
N ASP A 324 -6.88 24.94 21.92
CA ASP A 324 -6.12 25.83 22.80
C ASP A 324 -5.59 26.95 21.89
N THR A 325 -6.10 28.17 22.02
CA THR A 325 -5.48 29.33 21.37
C THR A 325 -4.00 29.30 21.71
N PRO A 326 -3.08 29.16 20.72
CA PRO A 326 -1.65 29.13 21.01
C PRO A 326 -1.32 30.38 21.83
N GLU A 327 -0.69 30.20 22.99
CA GLU A 327 -0.34 31.34 23.82
C GLU A 327 0.46 32.32 22.94
N PRO A 328 0.08 33.61 22.85
CA PRO A 328 0.76 34.58 21.99
C PRO A 328 2.29 34.62 22.18
N GLY A 329 2.78 34.17 23.35
CA GLY A 329 4.18 34.02 23.66
C GLY A 329 4.95 32.96 22.85
N GLU A 330 4.31 31.87 22.40
CA GLU A 330 5.00 30.82 21.62
C GLU A 330 5.31 31.29 20.20
N ILE A 331 4.31 31.85 19.50
CA ILE A 331 4.48 32.42 18.16
C ILE A 331 5.50 33.56 18.19
N MET A 332 5.44 34.42 19.22
CA MET A 332 6.43 35.49 19.40
C MET A 332 7.84 34.94 19.61
N ARG A 333 7.98 33.83 20.37
CA ARG A 333 9.27 33.18 20.61
C ARG A 333 9.85 32.57 19.33
N GLU A 334 9.05 31.91 18.50
CA GLU A 334 9.48 31.40 17.19
C GLU A 334 9.93 32.53 16.25
N LEU A 335 9.13 33.60 16.15
CA LEU A 335 9.47 34.74 15.29
C LEU A 335 10.73 35.47 15.77
N LEU A 336 10.93 35.60 17.08
CA LEU A 336 12.16 36.15 17.65
C LEU A 336 13.38 35.26 17.37
N ALA A 337 13.24 33.94 17.48
CA ALA A 337 14.29 33.00 17.12
C ALA A 337 14.66 33.10 15.64
N LYS A 338 13.65 33.19 14.74
CA LYS A 338 13.85 33.39 13.30
C LYS A 338 14.54 34.72 12.99
N LYS A 339 14.14 35.81 13.65
CA LYS A 339 14.81 37.12 13.57
C LYS A 339 16.28 37.02 13.99
N GLN A 340 16.56 36.35 15.10
CA GLN A 340 17.93 36.19 15.61
C GLN A 340 18.80 35.37 14.65
N ALA A 341 18.26 34.30 14.05
CA ALA A 341 18.94 33.51 13.03
C ALA A 341 19.28 34.35 11.79
N LEU A 342 18.32 35.12 11.26
CA LEU A 342 18.55 36.01 10.11
C LEU A 342 19.56 37.12 10.40
N GLN A 343 19.56 37.68 11.62
CA GLN A 343 20.56 38.65 12.04
C GLN A 343 21.97 38.03 12.12
N MET A 344 22.08 36.77 12.54
CA MET A 344 23.34 36.04 12.55
C MET A 344 23.85 35.78 11.13
N GLU A 345 22.95 35.40 10.21
CA GLU A 345 23.28 35.22 8.79
C GLU A 345 23.78 36.52 8.13
N LEU A 346 23.12 37.65 8.42
CA LEU A 346 23.54 38.95 7.90
C LEU A 346 24.94 39.35 8.41
N ARG A 347 25.25 39.07 9.68
CA ARG A 347 26.60 39.26 10.24
C ARG A 347 27.63 38.36 9.55
N GLN A 348 27.28 37.11 9.24
CA GLN A 348 28.16 36.19 8.53
C GLN A 348 28.43 36.64 7.09
N ARG A 349 27.41 37.14 6.38
CA ARG A 349 27.58 37.69 5.02
C ARG A 349 28.41 38.98 4.99
N ALA A 350 28.34 39.78 6.06
CA ALA A 350 29.15 40.98 6.22
C ALA A 350 30.61 40.68 6.62
N ALA A 351 30.88 39.50 7.21
CA ALA A 351 32.23 39.04 7.48
C ALA A 351 32.92 38.62 6.18
N SER A 352 34.18 39.04 5.98
CA SER A 352 34.99 38.66 4.83
C SER A 352 35.24 37.15 4.84
N VAL A 353 34.51 36.40 4.01
CA VAL A 353 34.81 34.98 3.75
C VAL A 353 36.16 34.90 3.00
N PRO A 354 37.05 33.94 3.30
CA PRO A 354 38.31 33.81 2.57
C PRO A 354 38.07 33.65 1.07
N ASN A 355 38.87 34.35 0.25
CA ASN A 355 38.74 34.40 -1.22
C ASN A 355 38.72 33.02 -1.90
N MET A 356 39.25 31.99 -1.24
CA MET A 356 39.30 30.58 -1.69
C MET A 356 37.91 29.91 -1.80
N TYR A 357 36.92 30.39 -1.05
CA TYR A 357 35.54 29.89 -1.10
C TYR A 357 34.66 30.66 -2.09
N HIS A 358 35.18 31.75 -2.69
CA HIS A 358 34.48 32.50 -3.71
C HIS A 358 34.72 31.85 -5.08
N HIS A 359 33.65 31.63 -5.85
CA HIS A 359 33.66 31.04 -7.20
C HIS A 359 34.02 29.54 -7.30
N THR A 360 34.14 28.83 -6.18
CA THR A 360 34.35 27.37 -6.19
C THR A 360 33.06 26.65 -6.57
N LYS A 361 33.15 25.82 -7.61
CA LYS A 361 32.06 24.94 -8.08
C LYS A 361 32.47 23.49 -7.86
N LEU A 362 31.49 22.65 -7.56
CA LEU A 362 31.66 21.20 -7.59
C LEU A 362 31.39 20.69 -9.00
N ALA A 363 32.32 19.91 -9.53
CA ALA A 363 32.05 19.12 -10.73
C ALA A 363 31.37 17.81 -10.29
N VAL A 364 30.33 17.42 -11.03
CA VAL A 364 29.48 16.28 -10.69
C VAL A 364 29.28 15.44 -11.94
N SER A 365 29.50 14.14 -11.84
CA SER A 365 29.26 13.16 -12.90
C SER A 365 28.38 12.02 -12.39
N LEU A 366 27.57 11.47 -13.30
CA LEU A 366 26.71 10.32 -13.06
C LEU A 366 26.93 9.32 -14.19
N ILE A 367 27.43 8.13 -13.86
CA ILE A 367 27.71 7.08 -14.85
C ILE A 367 27.26 5.71 -14.33
N SER A 368 26.83 4.83 -15.22
CA SER A 368 26.54 3.43 -14.91
C SER A 368 27.74 2.58 -15.25
N ALA A 369 28.46 2.13 -14.22
CA ALA A 369 29.68 1.34 -14.42
C ALA A 369 30.03 0.52 -13.17
N ARG A 370 30.73 -0.60 -13.37
CA ARG A 370 31.26 -1.44 -12.28
C ARG A 370 30.17 -1.82 -11.27
N GLY A 371 29.02 -2.27 -11.76
CA GLY A 371 27.91 -2.82 -10.96
C GLY A 371 27.07 -1.80 -10.19
N ALA A 372 27.20 -0.49 -10.43
CA ALA A 372 26.42 0.55 -9.76
C ALA A 372 26.20 1.79 -10.63
N ALA A 373 25.20 2.59 -10.30
CA ALA A 373 25.15 4.00 -10.70
C ALA A 373 26.12 4.79 -9.80
N ARG A 374 27.12 5.43 -10.38
CA ARG A 374 28.21 6.09 -9.65
C ARG A 374 28.07 7.59 -9.74
N LEU A 375 28.00 8.22 -8.57
CA LEU A 375 28.03 9.68 -8.41
C LEU A 375 29.47 10.11 -8.13
N GLY A 376 30.12 10.67 -9.14
CA GLY A 376 31.44 11.29 -9.00
C GLY A 376 31.30 12.76 -8.61
N VAL A 377 32.08 13.19 -7.62
CA VAL A 377 32.13 14.57 -7.15
C VAL A 377 33.58 15.00 -7.06
N ALA A 378 33.91 16.13 -7.70
CA ALA A 378 35.24 16.73 -7.61
C ALA A 378 35.16 18.16 -7.06
N ALA A 379 35.95 18.43 -6.01
CA ALA A 379 36.11 19.75 -5.43
C ALA A 379 37.01 20.63 -6.31
N GLY A 380 36.75 21.94 -6.30
CA GLY A 380 37.59 22.91 -7.00
C GLY A 380 39.02 22.99 -6.41
N PRO A 381 39.95 23.63 -7.13
CA PRO A 381 41.36 23.71 -6.73
C PRO A 381 41.55 24.24 -5.30
N GLY A 382 42.36 23.55 -4.50
CA GLY A 382 42.68 23.93 -3.11
C GLY A 382 41.67 23.48 -2.06
N LEU A 383 40.57 22.83 -2.47
CA LEU A 383 39.57 22.27 -1.58
C LEU A 383 39.56 20.75 -1.63
N LEU A 384 39.20 20.13 -0.51
CA LEU A 384 39.05 18.69 -0.37
C LEU A 384 37.62 18.37 0.08
N VAL A 385 37.08 17.27 -0.41
CA VAL A 385 35.84 16.66 0.05
C VAL A 385 36.15 15.90 1.35
N HIS A 386 35.53 16.33 2.44
CA HIS A 386 35.64 15.69 3.76
C HIS A 386 34.56 14.65 3.97
N CYS A 387 33.34 14.93 3.51
CA CYS A 387 32.19 14.05 3.69
C CYS A 387 31.13 14.36 2.62
N ALA A 388 30.43 13.35 2.15
CA ALA A 388 29.23 13.50 1.35
C ALA A 388 28.07 12.71 1.97
N ILE A 389 26.90 13.33 2.08
CA ILE A 389 25.69 12.72 2.59
C ILE A 389 24.69 12.71 1.44
N VAL A 390 24.34 11.51 0.98
CA VAL A 390 23.32 11.32 -0.07
C VAL A 390 22.02 10.92 0.61
N PHE A 391 20.99 11.71 0.40
CA PHE A 391 19.61 11.41 0.78
C PHE A 391 18.91 10.88 -0.46
N ALA A 392 18.43 9.64 -0.39
CA ALA A 392 17.66 9.01 -1.45
C ALA A 392 16.72 7.99 -0.83
N GLU A 393 15.43 8.06 -1.18
CA GLU A 393 14.43 7.18 -0.62
C GLU A 393 14.39 5.86 -1.40
N GLY A 394 14.33 4.74 -0.69
CA GLY A 394 14.24 3.41 -1.29
C GLY A 394 15.53 2.91 -1.96
N VAL A 395 16.64 3.66 -1.89
CA VAL A 395 17.95 3.25 -2.43
C VAL A 395 18.84 2.61 -1.36
N PHE A 396 18.72 3.06 -0.10
CA PHE A 396 19.58 2.64 1.00
C PHE A 396 18.79 1.89 2.08
N GLU A 397 19.49 1.17 2.95
CA GLU A 397 18.93 0.71 4.23
C GLU A 397 18.71 1.93 5.15
N GLY A 398 17.57 2.59 4.99
CA GLY A 398 17.24 3.86 5.64
C GLY A 398 17.06 4.98 4.62
N GLU A 399 17.45 6.21 4.99
CA GLU A 399 17.22 7.41 4.16
C GLU A 399 18.51 8.01 3.60
N THR A 400 19.65 7.69 4.22
CA THR A 400 20.90 8.39 3.97
C THR A 400 22.06 7.44 3.84
N LEU A 401 22.92 7.71 2.86
CA LEU A 401 24.25 7.14 2.77
C LEU A 401 25.28 8.23 3.09
N VAL A 402 26.15 7.96 4.07
CA VAL A 402 27.25 8.86 4.43
C VAL A 402 28.56 8.29 3.89
N ALA A 403 29.15 8.97 2.91
CA ALA A 403 30.47 8.67 2.39
C ALA A 403 31.50 9.57 3.08
N HIS A 404 32.32 8.97 3.95
CA HIS A 404 33.35 9.67 4.71
C HIS A 404 34.72 9.03 4.47
N PRO A 405 35.55 9.57 3.55
CA PRO A 405 36.88 9.04 3.31
C PRO A 405 37.78 9.20 4.55
N ALA A 406 38.70 8.25 4.78
CA ALA A 406 39.60 8.28 5.94
C ALA A 406 40.53 9.51 5.96
N ARG A 407 40.79 10.09 4.78
CA ARG A 407 41.48 11.38 4.60
C ARG A 407 40.70 12.19 3.58
N PRO A 408 40.58 13.53 3.73
CA PRO A 408 39.91 14.36 2.72
C PRO A 408 40.59 14.23 1.35
N GLN A 409 39.78 14.14 0.28
CA GLN A 409 40.24 13.90 -1.09
C GLN A 409 39.72 14.97 -2.04
N GLY A 410 40.43 15.25 -3.13
CA GLY A 410 39.94 16.19 -4.16
C GLY A 410 38.71 15.65 -4.90
N GLU A 411 38.61 14.34 -5.03
CA GLU A 411 37.52 13.63 -5.70
C GLU A 411 36.96 12.55 -4.79
N LEU A 412 35.65 12.34 -4.85
CA LEU A 412 34.95 11.28 -4.14
C LEU A 412 33.93 10.65 -5.08
N GLU A 413 33.92 9.31 -5.12
CA GLU A 413 32.95 8.54 -5.87
C GLU A 413 32.04 7.77 -4.92
N ILE A 414 30.74 7.84 -5.17
CA ILE A 414 29.70 7.23 -4.33
C ILE A 414 28.90 6.24 -5.18
N GLU A 415 28.82 4.98 -4.71
CA GLU A 415 28.04 3.94 -5.37
C GLU A 415 26.58 4.01 -4.95
N LEU A 416 25.68 4.06 -5.94
CA LEU A 416 24.23 4.04 -5.77
C LEU A 416 23.69 2.78 -6.44
N ARG A 417 22.87 2.01 -5.71
CA ARG A 417 22.28 0.76 -6.21
C ARG A 417 20.76 0.75 -6.02
N PRO A 418 20.00 1.55 -6.79
CA PRO A 418 18.54 1.53 -6.72
C PRO A 418 17.98 0.12 -6.98
N PRO A 419 17.07 -0.41 -6.15
CA PRO A 419 16.59 -1.80 -6.27
C PRO A 419 15.63 -2.01 -7.44
N ASN A 420 14.89 -0.97 -7.85
CA ASN A 420 13.83 -1.04 -8.85
C ASN A 420 14.09 -0.07 -10.02
N ASN A 421 13.40 -0.30 -11.14
CA ASN A 421 13.40 0.60 -12.28
C ASN A 421 12.40 1.74 -12.04
N GLY A 422 12.92 2.91 -11.69
CA GLY A 422 12.12 4.10 -11.40
C GLY A 422 13.04 5.32 -11.36
N PRO A 423 12.54 6.52 -11.70
CA PRO A 423 13.30 7.73 -11.46
C PRO A 423 13.51 7.90 -9.96
N VAL A 424 14.73 8.27 -9.55
CA VAL A 424 15.06 8.49 -8.14
C VAL A 424 15.69 9.85 -7.97
N ASP A 425 15.05 10.70 -7.16
CA ASP A 425 15.63 11.97 -6.76
C ASP A 425 16.65 11.74 -5.64
N ILE A 426 17.86 12.26 -5.85
CA ILE A 426 18.95 12.23 -4.88
C ILE A 426 19.27 13.66 -4.46
N HIS A 427 19.27 13.90 -3.15
CA HIS A 427 19.73 15.16 -2.56
C HIS A 427 21.08 14.91 -1.91
N VAL A 428 22.09 15.65 -2.32
CA VAL A 428 23.47 15.42 -1.89
C VAL A 428 23.97 16.64 -1.15
N LYS A 429 24.44 16.44 0.09
CA LYS A 429 25.11 17.44 0.90
C LYS A 429 26.59 17.11 0.99
N ILE A 430 27.43 18.00 0.48
CA ILE A 430 28.87 17.75 0.34
C ILE A 430 29.62 18.76 1.17
N SER A 431 30.36 18.26 2.16
CA SER A 431 31.18 19.06 3.06
C SER A 431 32.58 19.19 2.48
N VAL A 432 32.97 20.43 2.18
CA VAL A 432 34.18 20.77 1.45
C VAL A 432 34.99 21.78 2.26
N GLY A 433 36.31 21.60 2.30
CA GLY A 433 37.22 22.52 2.99
C GLY A 433 38.68 22.18 2.76
N PRO A 434 39.61 23.06 3.14
CA PRO A 434 41.03 22.75 3.10
C PRO A 434 41.38 21.63 4.11
N ALA A 435 42.59 21.09 4.00
CA ALA A 435 43.10 20.11 4.95
C ALA A 435 43.20 20.72 6.36
N GLY A 436 42.62 20.04 7.37
CA GLY A 436 42.65 20.49 8.76
C GLY A 436 41.70 21.62 9.13
N ALA A 437 40.68 21.90 8.30
CA ALA A 437 39.67 22.91 8.61
C ALA A 437 38.70 22.43 9.71
N ASP A 438 38.44 23.30 10.71
CA ASP A 438 37.41 23.06 11.74
C ASP A 438 36.00 23.45 11.25
N LEU A 439 35.90 24.28 10.20
CA LEU A 439 34.65 24.73 9.61
C LEU A 439 34.63 24.41 8.12
N LEU A 440 33.61 23.66 7.71
CA LEU A 440 33.44 23.17 6.34
C LEU A 440 32.28 23.89 5.65
N GLN A 441 32.40 24.12 4.35
CA GLN A 441 31.31 24.59 3.52
C GLN A 441 30.47 23.40 3.08
N VAL A 442 29.15 23.49 3.23
CA VAL A 442 28.21 22.46 2.74
C VAL A 442 27.60 22.93 1.43
N PHE A 443 27.89 22.20 0.35
CA PHE A 443 27.19 22.35 -0.92
C PHE A 443 26.01 21.42 -0.95
N GLU A 444 24.84 21.96 -1.30
CA GLU A 444 23.62 21.18 -1.49
C GLU A 444 23.30 21.11 -2.99
N MET A 445 23.03 19.90 -3.49
CA MET A 445 22.60 19.68 -4.86
C MET A 445 21.50 18.64 -4.94
N THR A 446 20.64 18.78 -5.94
CA THR A 446 19.63 17.79 -6.28
C THR A 446 19.92 17.27 -7.70
N ARG A 447 19.85 15.95 -7.86
CA ARG A 447 19.95 15.25 -9.14
C ARG A 447 18.87 14.17 -9.21
N GLN A 448 18.46 13.80 -10.42
CA GLN A 448 17.53 12.69 -10.63
C GLN A 448 18.27 11.59 -11.38
N LEU A 449 18.25 10.37 -10.84
CA LEU A 449 18.67 9.17 -11.54
C LEU A 449 17.55 8.74 -12.49
N PRO A 450 17.85 8.45 -13.77
CA PRO A 450 16.83 8.02 -14.72
C PRO A 450 16.36 6.58 -14.43
N ARG A 451 15.20 6.21 -14.99
CA ARG A 451 14.47 4.96 -14.71
C ARG A 451 15.33 3.71 -14.87
N PHE A 452 16.19 3.68 -15.89
CA PHE A 452 17.05 2.55 -16.23
C PHE A 452 18.53 2.82 -15.90
N CYS A 453 18.81 3.58 -14.83
CA CYS A 453 20.19 3.88 -14.40
C CYS A 453 21.02 2.66 -14.01
N MET A 454 20.42 1.48 -13.82
CA MET A 454 21.13 0.24 -13.49
C MET A 454 21.39 -0.66 -14.70
N TYR A 455 21.39 -0.09 -15.91
CA TYR A 455 21.74 -0.79 -17.14
C TYR A 455 22.92 -0.10 -17.82
N GLU A 456 23.93 -0.87 -18.21
CA GLU A 456 25.07 -0.39 -19.00
C GLU A 456 24.93 -0.83 -20.46
N ILE A 457 25.37 0.03 -21.38
CA ILE A 457 25.49 -0.36 -22.80
C ILE A 457 26.71 -1.26 -22.95
N ILE A 458 26.53 -2.38 -23.65
CA ILE A 458 27.61 -3.30 -24.00
C ILE A 458 27.68 -3.47 -25.52
N SER A 459 28.85 -3.87 -26.01
CA SER A 459 28.96 -4.39 -27.37
C SER A 459 28.13 -5.66 -27.52
N ARG A 460 27.69 -5.94 -28.75
CA ARG A 460 27.00 -7.19 -29.07
C ARG A 460 27.80 -8.40 -28.55
N PRO A 461 27.20 -9.28 -27.73
CA PRO A 461 27.87 -10.48 -27.24
C PRO A 461 28.29 -11.41 -28.39
N GLU A 462 29.43 -12.08 -28.25
CA GLU A 462 29.91 -13.07 -29.23
C GLU A 462 28.96 -14.28 -29.31
N GLU A 463 28.48 -14.75 -28.16
CA GLU A 463 27.44 -15.78 -28.06
C GLU A 463 26.18 -15.17 -27.44
N VAL A 464 25.08 -15.16 -28.19
CA VAL A 464 23.78 -14.73 -27.68
C VAL A 464 23.11 -15.93 -26.99
N PRO A 465 22.81 -15.86 -25.68
CA PRO A 465 22.09 -16.91 -24.98
C PRO A 465 20.79 -17.29 -25.70
N GLN A 466 20.58 -18.59 -25.93
CA GLN A 466 19.38 -19.10 -26.62
C GLN A 466 18.07 -18.70 -25.91
N ALA A 467 18.13 -18.52 -24.59
CA ALA A 467 17.00 -18.10 -23.79
C ALA A 467 16.57 -16.64 -24.04
N ILE A 468 17.49 -15.76 -24.46
CA ILE A 468 17.18 -14.39 -24.95
C ILE A 468 16.53 -14.46 -26.34
N VAL A 469 17.01 -15.34 -27.22
CA VAL A 469 16.45 -15.49 -28.58
C VAL A 469 14.98 -15.96 -28.53
N ASN A 470 14.64 -16.78 -27.54
CA ASN A 470 13.32 -17.38 -27.39
C ASN A 470 12.36 -16.58 -26.51
N SER A 471 12.84 -15.53 -25.83
CA SER A 471 12.06 -14.76 -24.86
C SER A 471 12.07 -13.27 -25.18
N GLY A 472 10.90 -12.66 -25.21
CA GLY A 472 10.80 -11.25 -25.48
C GLY A 472 9.39 -10.79 -25.79
N VAL A 473 9.29 -9.51 -26.09
CA VAL A 473 8.05 -8.85 -26.49
C VAL A 473 8.27 -8.08 -27.79
N THR A 474 7.27 -8.16 -28.66
CA THR A 474 7.20 -7.39 -29.90
C THR A 474 5.98 -6.49 -29.85
N ILE A 475 6.22 -5.22 -30.16
CA ILE A 475 5.18 -4.19 -30.27
C ILE A 475 5.34 -3.47 -31.61
N GLU A 476 4.24 -2.92 -32.12
CA GLU A 476 4.23 -2.11 -33.33
C GLU A 476 3.81 -0.68 -32.97
N VAL A 477 4.66 0.29 -33.31
CA VAL A 477 4.48 1.70 -33.00
C VAL A 477 4.79 2.53 -34.23
N ALA A 478 3.84 3.38 -34.63
CA ALA A 478 3.98 4.26 -35.79
C ALA A 478 4.82 5.52 -35.46
N GLU A 479 6.05 5.33 -34.98
CA GLU A 479 6.95 6.41 -34.55
C GLU A 479 8.34 6.31 -35.18
N ARG A 480 9.01 7.46 -35.28
CA ARG A 480 10.35 7.53 -35.90
C ARG A 480 11.42 7.01 -34.92
N PRO A 481 12.40 6.22 -35.38
CA PRO A 481 13.53 5.75 -34.56
C PRO A 481 14.26 6.88 -33.82
N GLN A 482 14.40 8.07 -34.41
CA GLN A 482 15.02 9.23 -33.76
C GLN A 482 14.31 9.65 -32.46
N ARG A 483 12.97 9.56 -32.43
CA ARG A 483 12.19 9.87 -31.22
C ARG A 483 12.41 8.81 -30.13
N ILE A 484 12.61 7.55 -30.53
CA ILE A 484 12.94 6.45 -29.62
C ILE A 484 14.37 6.64 -29.06
N ALA A 485 15.32 7.09 -29.87
CA ALA A 485 16.68 7.43 -29.41
C ALA A 485 16.67 8.56 -28.35
N LEU A 486 15.86 9.60 -28.55
CA LEU A 486 15.69 10.66 -27.54
C LEU A 486 15.15 10.12 -26.21
N TRP A 487 14.18 9.20 -26.27
CA TRP A 487 13.67 8.53 -25.06
C TRP A 487 14.76 7.70 -24.37
N LEU A 488 15.56 6.94 -25.12
CA LEU A 488 16.70 6.17 -24.58
C LEU A 488 17.72 7.08 -23.89
N ASN A 489 18.07 8.22 -24.51
CA ASN A 489 18.98 9.22 -23.94
C ASN A 489 18.47 9.80 -22.61
N GLN A 490 17.15 9.95 -22.45
CA GLN A 490 16.54 10.43 -21.21
C GLN A 490 16.38 9.33 -20.15
N SER A 491 16.33 8.06 -20.57
CA SER A 491 15.97 6.94 -19.69
C SER A 491 17.17 6.15 -19.19
N LEU A 492 18.33 6.28 -19.83
CA LEU A 492 19.59 5.61 -19.47
C LEU A 492 20.66 6.64 -19.05
N LEU A 493 21.67 6.19 -18.30
CA LEU A 493 22.87 6.99 -18.05
C LEU A 493 23.92 6.65 -19.11
N LEU A 494 24.00 7.48 -20.14
CA LEU A 494 24.89 7.27 -21.28
C LEU A 494 26.16 8.12 -21.17
N ALA A 495 27.30 7.54 -21.58
CA ALA A 495 28.55 8.28 -21.68
C ALA A 495 28.56 9.25 -22.88
N GLU A 496 27.93 8.82 -23.98
CA GLU A 496 27.73 9.59 -25.22
C GLU A 496 26.26 9.48 -25.63
N GLU A 497 25.69 10.55 -26.19
CA GLU A 497 24.29 10.54 -26.64
C GLU A 497 24.12 9.57 -27.82
N LEU A 498 23.04 8.78 -27.79
CA LEU A 498 22.69 7.87 -28.86
C LEU A 498 22.15 8.68 -30.05
N GLU A 499 22.82 8.59 -31.20
CA GLU A 499 22.37 9.15 -32.47
C GLU A 499 21.99 8.03 -33.45
N VAL A 500 20.91 8.23 -34.20
CA VAL A 500 20.45 7.27 -35.22
C VAL A 500 21.10 7.62 -36.55
N ALA A 501 21.81 6.66 -37.15
CA ALA A 501 22.45 6.86 -38.44
C ALA A 501 21.40 7.17 -39.54
N GLU A 502 21.65 8.24 -40.30
CA GLU A 502 20.80 8.65 -41.44
C GLU A 502 21.13 7.89 -42.73
N GLU A 503 22.37 7.38 -42.87
CA GLU A 503 22.86 6.68 -44.06
C GLU A 503 23.57 5.36 -43.69
N GLY A 504 23.45 4.34 -44.56
CA GLY A 504 24.11 3.03 -44.41
C GLY A 504 23.15 1.83 -44.21
N PRO A 505 23.68 0.61 -44.03
CA PRO A 505 22.87 -0.61 -43.88
C PRO A 505 22.05 -0.66 -42.57
N ASN A 506 22.43 0.15 -41.57
CA ASN A 506 21.70 0.33 -40.31
C ASN A 506 20.97 1.68 -40.25
N ALA A 507 20.71 2.31 -41.41
CA ALA A 507 20.00 3.58 -41.45
C ALA A 507 18.60 3.44 -40.87
N ALA A 508 18.22 4.37 -39.99
CA ALA A 508 16.93 4.39 -39.31
C ALA A 508 16.60 3.10 -38.53
N SER A 509 17.60 2.36 -38.03
CA SER A 509 17.39 1.27 -37.07
C SER A 509 18.18 1.51 -35.79
N ILE A 510 17.69 0.94 -34.69
CA ILE A 510 18.38 0.94 -33.40
C ILE A 510 18.58 -0.53 -33.02
N GLU A 511 19.82 -0.92 -32.74
CA GLU A 511 20.16 -2.18 -32.08
C GLU A 511 21.00 -1.83 -30.86
N LEU A 512 20.44 -2.04 -29.67
CA LEU A 512 21.08 -1.67 -28.41
C LEU A 512 21.17 -2.89 -27.50
N TRP A 513 22.38 -3.23 -27.10
CA TRP A 513 22.66 -4.29 -26.14
C TRP A 513 22.91 -3.70 -24.76
N LEU A 514 22.15 -4.18 -23.79
CA LEU A 514 22.19 -3.71 -22.41
C LEU A 514 22.56 -4.85 -21.48
N ARG A 515 23.31 -4.55 -20.41
CA ARG A 515 23.54 -5.46 -19.29
C ARG A 515 22.96 -4.87 -18.01
N GLY A 516 22.13 -5.66 -17.33
CA GLY A 516 21.63 -5.32 -16.00
C GLY A 516 22.76 -5.37 -14.98
N LEU A 517 23.01 -4.26 -14.27
CA LEU A 517 24.05 -4.19 -13.24
C LEU A 517 23.66 -4.92 -11.93
N ARG A 518 22.38 -5.31 -11.79
CA ARG A 518 21.85 -6.03 -10.61
C ARG A 518 22.05 -7.53 -10.70
N ASP A 519 21.84 -8.11 -11.87
CA ASP A 519 21.79 -9.55 -12.10
C ASP A 519 22.72 -10.03 -13.22
N ASN A 520 23.45 -9.13 -13.88
CA ASN A 520 24.30 -9.37 -15.05
C ASN A 520 23.59 -9.97 -16.26
N LYS A 521 22.25 -9.93 -16.32
CA LYS A 521 21.51 -10.40 -17.49
C LYS A 521 21.71 -9.46 -18.66
N VAL A 522 21.66 -10.03 -19.86
CA VAL A 522 21.79 -9.29 -21.12
C VAL A 522 20.42 -9.11 -21.75
N HIS A 523 20.21 -7.95 -22.35
CA HIS A 523 18.96 -7.56 -23.01
C HIS A 523 19.31 -6.96 -24.38
N CYS A 524 18.47 -7.22 -25.38
CA CYS A 524 18.59 -6.60 -26.69
C CYS A 524 17.33 -5.81 -27.00
N PHE A 525 17.50 -4.52 -27.26
CA PHE A 525 16.45 -3.63 -27.72
C PHE A 525 16.66 -3.33 -29.20
N THR A 526 15.67 -3.63 -30.02
CA THR A 526 15.71 -3.36 -31.46
C THR A 526 14.51 -2.52 -31.89
N ALA A 527 14.75 -1.50 -32.70
CA ALA A 527 13.70 -0.72 -33.35
C ALA A 527 13.98 -0.66 -34.85
N SER A 528 13.01 -1.09 -35.66
CA SER A 528 13.11 -1.09 -37.11
C SER A 528 12.49 0.18 -37.72
N PRO A 529 12.88 0.54 -38.96
CA PRO A 529 12.21 1.60 -39.72
C PRO A 529 10.72 1.30 -39.99
N SER A 530 10.29 0.04 -39.92
CA SER A 530 8.90 -0.37 -40.12
C SER A 530 8.00 -0.09 -38.92
N GLY A 531 8.52 0.52 -37.85
CA GLY A 531 7.79 0.74 -36.59
C GLY A 531 7.71 -0.48 -35.69
N LYS A 532 8.41 -1.57 -36.03
CA LYS A 532 8.45 -2.77 -35.19
C LYS A 532 9.54 -2.62 -34.13
N ILE A 533 9.16 -2.74 -32.87
CA ILE A 533 10.08 -2.70 -31.74
C ILE A 533 10.06 -4.07 -31.07
N THR A 534 11.25 -4.65 -30.89
CA THR A 534 11.41 -5.95 -30.22
C THR A 534 12.39 -5.81 -29.07
N VAL A 535 11.93 -6.22 -27.88
CA VAL A 535 12.73 -6.31 -26.67
C VAL A 535 12.96 -7.78 -26.38
N GLN A 536 14.17 -8.26 -26.65
CA GLN A 536 14.58 -9.64 -26.38
C GLN A 536 15.20 -9.71 -24.98
N THR A 537 14.57 -10.47 -24.09
CA THR A 537 14.98 -10.60 -22.70
C THR A 537 14.29 -11.78 -22.04
N GLU A 538 14.96 -12.40 -21.08
CA GLU A 538 14.36 -13.39 -20.17
C GLU A 538 13.55 -12.75 -19.04
N ASP A 539 13.71 -11.44 -18.82
CA ASP A 539 13.06 -10.70 -17.75
C ASP A 539 11.80 -9.99 -18.26
N SER A 540 10.64 -10.59 -17.99
CA SER A 540 9.34 -10.03 -18.33
C SER A 540 9.04 -8.71 -17.61
N THR A 541 9.63 -8.48 -16.43
CA THR A 541 9.42 -7.25 -15.67
C THR A 541 10.14 -6.08 -16.34
N PHE A 542 11.40 -6.28 -16.76
CA PHE A 542 12.13 -5.30 -17.55
C PHE A 542 11.44 -4.99 -18.89
N ALA A 543 10.95 -6.02 -19.59
CA ALA A 543 10.19 -5.83 -20.82
C ALA A 543 8.93 -4.98 -20.58
N GLY A 544 8.17 -5.27 -19.53
CA GLY A 544 7.01 -4.48 -19.12
C GLY A 544 7.37 -3.03 -18.80
N ASP A 545 8.43 -2.80 -18.01
CA ASP A 545 8.89 -1.45 -17.66
C ASP A 545 9.29 -0.62 -18.88
N ILE A 546 9.94 -1.23 -19.89
CA ILE A 546 10.25 -0.59 -21.17
C ILE A 546 8.97 -0.24 -21.92
N VAL A 547 8.04 -1.19 -22.07
CA VAL A 547 6.80 -0.97 -22.82
C VAL A 547 5.98 0.15 -22.19
N GLN A 548 5.79 0.13 -20.87
CA GLN A 548 5.05 1.18 -20.15
C GLN A 548 5.74 2.54 -20.24
N SER A 549 7.05 2.60 -20.02
CA SER A 549 7.83 3.85 -20.09
C SER A 549 7.81 4.46 -21.49
N LEU A 550 7.97 3.63 -22.52
CA LEU A 550 7.94 4.07 -23.91
C LEU A 550 6.54 4.56 -24.31
N ALA A 551 5.50 3.82 -23.96
CA ALA A 551 4.12 4.22 -24.25
C ALA A 551 3.76 5.54 -23.56
N MET A 552 4.18 5.73 -22.30
CA MET A 552 4.00 6.98 -21.56
C MET A 552 4.72 8.15 -22.26
N TYR A 553 5.97 7.96 -22.68
CA TYR A 553 6.74 8.99 -23.37
C TYR A 553 6.14 9.39 -24.73
N LEU A 554 5.60 8.42 -25.46
CA LEU A 554 4.97 8.64 -26.76
C LEU A 554 3.52 9.11 -26.65
N GLY A 555 2.90 9.03 -25.47
CA GLY A 555 1.49 9.38 -25.25
C GLY A 555 0.51 8.36 -25.85
N LEU A 556 0.89 7.08 -25.93
CA LEU A 556 0.05 6.01 -26.47
C LEU A 556 -1.04 5.63 -25.46
N ARG A 557 -2.31 5.68 -25.88
CA ARG A 557 -3.46 5.27 -25.05
C ARG A 557 -3.72 3.77 -25.07
N GLU A 558 -3.35 3.11 -26.16
CA GLU A 558 -3.57 1.68 -26.36
C GLU A 558 -2.38 1.09 -27.10
N LEU A 559 -1.90 -0.07 -26.63
CA LEU A 559 -0.80 -0.80 -27.24
C LEU A 559 -0.99 -2.30 -27.02
N THR A 560 -1.05 -3.04 -28.13
CA THR A 560 -1.04 -4.49 -28.15
C THR A 560 0.39 -5.01 -28.24
N SER A 561 0.61 -6.23 -27.74
CA SER A 561 1.93 -6.85 -27.74
C SER A 561 1.82 -8.36 -27.99
N GLU A 562 2.75 -8.89 -28.77
CA GLU A 562 3.03 -10.33 -28.84
C GLU A 562 4.21 -10.63 -27.91
N ALA A 563 3.95 -11.40 -26.85
CA ALA A 563 4.94 -11.74 -25.84
C ALA A 563 5.19 -13.25 -25.81
N LYS A 564 6.42 -13.65 -25.53
CA LYS A 564 6.77 -15.06 -25.31
C LYS A 564 7.76 -15.14 -24.18
N PHE A 565 7.37 -15.77 -23.07
CA PHE A 565 8.21 -15.94 -21.89
C PHE A 565 8.05 -17.35 -21.34
N PRO A 566 8.76 -18.35 -21.90
CA PRO A 566 8.54 -19.77 -21.58
C PRO A 566 8.69 -20.11 -20.09
N ASN A 567 9.59 -19.42 -19.38
CA ASN A 567 9.78 -19.61 -17.95
C ASN A 567 8.56 -19.15 -17.14
N ASP A 568 7.99 -17.99 -17.49
CA ASP A 568 6.81 -17.45 -16.81
C ASP A 568 5.55 -18.24 -17.17
N GLU A 569 5.41 -18.67 -18.43
CA GLU A 569 4.35 -19.58 -18.87
C GLU A 569 4.36 -20.89 -18.07
N SER A 570 5.54 -21.47 -17.87
CA SER A 570 5.72 -22.69 -17.06
C SER A 570 5.38 -22.45 -15.59
N LYS A 571 5.88 -21.37 -14.99
CA LYS A 571 5.57 -21.01 -13.60
C LYS A 571 4.07 -20.82 -13.36
N MET A 572 3.38 -20.10 -14.24
CA MET A 572 1.94 -19.88 -14.13
C MET A 572 1.15 -21.19 -14.27
N THR A 573 1.56 -22.07 -15.19
CA THR A 573 0.93 -23.38 -15.37
C THR A 573 1.11 -24.26 -14.12
N VAL A 574 2.33 -24.32 -13.57
CA VAL A 574 2.62 -25.07 -12.34
C VAL A 574 1.86 -24.50 -11.14
N ALA A 575 1.78 -23.17 -11.02
CA ALA A 575 1.02 -22.53 -9.95
C ALA A 575 -0.48 -22.86 -10.05
N LEU A 576 -1.06 -22.85 -11.26
CA LEU A 576 -2.46 -23.22 -11.48
C LEU A 576 -2.75 -24.67 -11.08
N GLU A 577 -1.89 -25.62 -11.47
CA GLU A 577 -2.01 -27.03 -11.09
C GLU A 577 -1.89 -27.23 -9.57
N ARG A 578 -0.98 -26.50 -8.92
CA ARG A 578 -0.83 -26.53 -7.45
C ARG A 578 -2.05 -25.98 -6.73
N VAL A 579 -2.60 -24.86 -7.18
CA VAL A 579 -3.81 -24.28 -6.59
C VAL A 579 -4.97 -25.28 -6.65
N LYS A 580 -5.15 -25.97 -7.77
CA LYS A 580 -6.15 -27.02 -7.91
C LYS A 580 -5.96 -28.13 -6.87
N GLY A 581 -4.75 -28.69 -6.77
CA GLY A 581 -4.45 -29.75 -5.80
C GLY A 581 -4.60 -29.30 -4.34
N LEU A 582 -4.22 -28.06 -4.02
CA LEU A 582 -4.30 -27.50 -2.67
C LEU A 582 -5.75 -27.22 -2.25
N LYS A 583 -6.63 -26.78 -3.16
CA LYS A 583 -8.07 -26.62 -2.88
C LYS A 583 -8.71 -27.95 -2.50
N ASP A 584 -8.39 -29.03 -3.23
CA ASP A 584 -8.89 -30.37 -2.91
C ASP A 584 -8.41 -30.88 -1.55
N ILE A 585 -7.15 -30.57 -1.18
CA ILE A 585 -6.59 -30.92 0.12
C ILE A 585 -7.26 -30.11 1.23
N ASP A 586 -7.47 -28.81 1.03
CA ASP A 586 -8.09 -27.94 2.04
C ASP A 586 -9.53 -28.37 2.35
N ALA A 587 -10.32 -28.70 1.33
CA ALA A 587 -11.67 -29.25 1.49
C ALA A 587 -11.69 -30.53 2.34
N LYS A 588 -10.72 -31.45 2.11
CA LYS A 588 -10.58 -32.68 2.91
C LYS A 588 -10.19 -32.38 4.35
N LEU A 589 -9.17 -31.54 4.56
CA LEU A 589 -8.71 -31.16 5.89
C LEU A 589 -9.80 -30.44 6.70
N GLN A 590 -10.65 -29.63 6.04
CA GLN A 590 -11.77 -28.95 6.67
C GLN A 590 -12.84 -29.95 7.14
N ALA A 591 -13.20 -30.93 6.30
CA ALA A 591 -14.11 -32.01 6.67
C ALA A 591 -13.58 -32.85 7.86
N GLU A 592 -12.29 -33.18 7.86
CA GLU A 592 -11.65 -33.93 8.95
C GLU A 592 -11.70 -33.18 10.29
N ALA A 593 -11.41 -31.88 10.32
CA ALA A 593 -11.49 -31.12 11.56
C ALA A 593 -12.93 -30.91 12.04
N ALA A 594 -13.90 -30.78 11.12
CA ALA A 594 -15.30 -30.74 11.50
C ALA A 594 -15.70 -32.05 12.22
N GLY A 595 -15.30 -33.20 11.67
CA GLY A 595 -15.50 -34.51 12.30
C GLY A 595 -14.81 -34.63 13.67
N ALA A 596 -13.55 -34.21 13.77
CA ALA A 596 -12.82 -34.21 15.04
C ALA A 596 -13.41 -33.23 16.08
N GLY A 597 -13.96 -32.10 15.64
CA GLY A 597 -14.65 -31.13 16.50
C GLY A 597 -15.94 -31.69 17.12
N VAL A 598 -16.73 -32.44 16.34
CA VAL A 598 -17.91 -33.15 16.85
C VAL A 598 -17.50 -34.22 17.88
N LEU A 599 -16.44 -34.99 17.57
CA LEU A 599 -15.90 -36.00 18.49
C LEU A 599 -15.40 -35.36 19.80
N LEU A 600 -14.70 -34.23 19.72
CA LEU A 600 -14.22 -33.49 20.89
C LEU A 600 -15.38 -33.07 21.79
N LYS A 601 -16.43 -32.44 21.23
CA LYS A 601 -17.64 -32.05 22.00
C LYS A 601 -18.28 -33.25 22.70
N SER A 602 -18.44 -34.37 21.98
CA SER A 602 -18.97 -35.62 22.54
C SER A 602 -18.14 -36.16 23.71
N VAL A 603 -16.81 -36.18 23.57
CA VAL A 603 -15.90 -36.66 24.64
C VAL A 603 -15.92 -35.73 25.84
N VAL A 604 -15.99 -34.40 25.65
CA VAL A 604 -16.10 -33.42 26.74
C VAL A 604 -17.39 -33.62 27.53
N ILE A 605 -18.54 -33.81 26.86
CA ILE A 605 -19.82 -34.06 27.53
C ILE A 605 -19.74 -35.36 28.37
N ARG A 606 -19.19 -36.44 27.80
CA ARG A 606 -19.04 -37.72 28.51
C ARG A 606 -18.04 -37.66 29.66
N LEU A 607 -16.99 -36.85 29.51
CA LEU A 607 -16.03 -36.61 30.57
C LEU A 607 -16.70 -35.90 31.75
N GLU A 608 -17.53 -34.89 31.47
CA GLU A 608 -18.25 -34.15 32.49
C GLU A 608 -19.30 -35.03 33.19
N ASP A 609 -20.02 -35.87 32.44
CA ASP A 609 -20.95 -36.86 33.01
C ASP A 609 -20.23 -37.84 33.97
N ALA A 610 -19.09 -38.39 33.54
CA ALA A 610 -18.26 -39.25 34.40
C ALA A 610 -17.73 -38.51 35.65
N ARG A 611 -17.45 -37.21 35.55
CA ARG A 611 -17.05 -36.35 36.68
C ARG A 611 -18.19 -36.16 37.67
N ILE A 612 -19.40 -35.87 37.19
CA ILE A 612 -20.59 -35.70 38.02
C ILE A 612 -20.92 -37.01 38.76
N LEU A 613 -20.81 -38.15 38.07
CA LEU A 613 -21.01 -39.49 38.63
C LEU A 613 -19.84 -40.00 39.50
N GLN A 614 -18.77 -39.20 39.66
CA GLN A 614 -17.55 -39.55 40.39
C GLN A 614 -16.86 -40.85 39.91
N ASN A 615 -17.05 -41.21 38.65
CA ASN A 615 -16.42 -42.39 38.04
C ASN A 615 -15.01 -42.03 37.53
N VAL A 616 -14.00 -42.23 38.39
CA VAL A 616 -12.60 -41.85 38.12
C VAL A 616 -11.97 -42.66 36.98
N GLU A 617 -12.33 -43.92 36.80
CA GLU A 617 -11.78 -44.77 35.74
C GLU A 617 -12.23 -44.29 34.36
N GLU A 618 -13.53 -44.04 34.22
CA GLU A 618 -14.10 -43.56 32.97
C GLU A 618 -13.61 -42.13 32.68
N MET A 619 -13.50 -41.28 33.69
CA MET A 619 -12.89 -39.96 33.56
C MET A 619 -11.47 -40.04 33.00
N ARG A 620 -10.61 -40.89 33.57
CA ARG A 620 -9.22 -41.07 33.09
C ARG A 620 -9.20 -41.55 31.64
N LYS A 621 -10.09 -42.47 31.26
CA LYS A 621 -10.22 -42.97 29.89
C LYS A 621 -10.63 -41.86 28.92
N ARG A 622 -11.61 -41.02 29.28
CA ARG A 622 -12.05 -39.88 28.46
C ARG A 622 -10.97 -38.79 28.37
N LEU A 623 -10.22 -38.53 29.44
CA LEU A 623 -9.07 -37.62 29.41
C LEU A 623 -7.95 -38.10 28.46
N LEU A 624 -7.65 -39.40 28.45
CA LEU A 624 -6.68 -39.97 27.50
C LEU A 624 -7.16 -39.85 26.06
N GLN A 625 -8.45 -40.09 25.80
CA GLN A 625 -9.05 -39.87 24.49
C GLN A 625 -8.98 -38.39 24.07
N LEU A 626 -9.31 -37.48 24.98
CA LEU A 626 -9.26 -36.05 24.73
C LEU A 626 -7.83 -35.58 24.43
N LYS A 627 -6.83 -36.10 25.16
CA LYS A 627 -5.42 -35.82 24.88
C LYS A 627 -5.00 -36.31 23.48
N ALA A 628 -5.43 -37.50 23.07
CA ALA A 628 -5.13 -38.02 21.73
C ALA A 628 -5.77 -37.17 20.63
N ILE A 629 -7.08 -36.87 20.75
CA ILE A 629 -7.80 -36.01 19.81
C ILE A 629 -7.17 -34.62 19.73
N ASN A 630 -6.77 -34.05 20.86
CA ASN A 630 -6.14 -32.73 20.90
C ASN A 630 -4.78 -32.72 20.18
N SER A 631 -3.94 -33.74 20.38
CA SER A 631 -2.67 -33.87 19.65
C SER A 631 -2.88 -34.02 18.15
N ASP A 632 -3.88 -34.79 17.73
CA ASP A 632 -4.22 -34.95 16.30
C ASP A 632 -4.77 -33.64 15.70
N LEU A 633 -5.61 -32.91 16.43
CA LEU A 633 -6.13 -31.61 16.02
C LEU A 633 -5.02 -30.57 15.84
N ILE A 634 -4.05 -30.52 16.76
CA ILE A 634 -2.89 -29.61 16.66
C ILE A 634 -2.08 -29.94 15.41
N ARG A 635 -1.75 -31.23 15.19
CA ARG A 635 -1.02 -31.66 13.99
C ARG A 635 -1.77 -31.31 12.71
N ASN A 636 -3.08 -31.58 12.66
CA ASN A 636 -3.88 -31.28 11.48
C ASN A 636 -4.02 -29.76 11.25
N HIS A 637 -4.06 -28.97 12.33
CA HIS A 637 -4.06 -27.51 12.24
C HIS A 637 -2.75 -26.98 11.65
N GLU A 638 -1.59 -27.51 12.10
CA GLU A 638 -0.29 -27.16 11.51
C GLU A 638 -0.21 -27.52 10.02
N ILE A 639 -0.71 -28.70 9.63
CA ILE A 639 -0.79 -29.12 8.23
C ILE A 639 -1.66 -28.15 7.43
N ARG A 640 -2.84 -27.79 7.95
CA ARG A 640 -3.73 -26.83 7.29
C ARG A 640 -3.10 -25.46 7.16
N MET A 641 -2.46 -24.96 8.21
CA MET A 641 -1.80 -23.65 8.18
C MET A 641 -0.71 -23.60 7.10
N ASN A 642 0.10 -24.67 7.00
CA ASN A 642 1.11 -24.78 5.94
C ASN A 642 0.47 -24.89 4.55
N SER A 643 -0.55 -25.72 4.38
CA SER A 643 -1.28 -25.88 3.11
C SER A 643 -1.93 -24.57 2.66
N ASN A 644 -2.55 -23.82 3.57
CA ASN A 644 -3.18 -22.54 3.28
C ASN A 644 -2.12 -21.47 2.93
N ARG A 645 -1.00 -21.42 3.65
CA ARG A 645 0.13 -20.54 3.30
C ARG A 645 0.64 -20.81 1.88
N ASP A 646 0.77 -22.08 1.52
CA ASP A 646 1.20 -22.48 0.17
C ASP A 646 0.14 -22.11 -0.87
N LEU A 647 -1.16 -22.28 -0.56
CA LEU A 647 -2.26 -21.87 -1.44
C LEU A 647 -2.21 -20.35 -1.71
N LEU A 648 -2.10 -19.52 -0.67
CA LEU A 648 -2.00 -18.07 -0.79
C LEU A 648 -0.76 -17.63 -1.58
N ALA A 649 0.37 -18.34 -1.43
CA ALA A 649 1.58 -18.05 -2.19
C ALA A 649 1.41 -18.36 -3.69
N ASN A 650 0.75 -19.47 -4.05
CA ASN A 650 0.49 -19.80 -5.45
C ASN A 650 -0.59 -18.88 -6.06
N LEU A 651 -1.64 -18.50 -5.31
CA LEU A 651 -2.62 -17.50 -5.75
C LEU A 651 -1.94 -16.15 -6.00
N LYS A 652 -1.03 -15.73 -5.12
CA LYS A 652 -0.23 -14.53 -5.32
C LYS A 652 0.64 -14.62 -6.58
N GLU A 653 1.31 -15.74 -6.82
CA GLU A 653 2.12 -15.93 -8.03
C GLU A 653 1.26 -15.86 -9.31
N LEU A 654 0.05 -16.43 -9.29
CA LEU A 654 -0.90 -16.30 -10.40
C LEU A 654 -1.30 -14.84 -10.62
N ASN A 655 -1.71 -14.13 -9.57
CA ASN A 655 -2.11 -12.72 -9.64
C ASN A 655 -0.95 -11.83 -10.15
N ILE A 656 0.27 -12.00 -9.62
CA ILE A 656 1.46 -11.30 -10.11
C ILE A 656 1.75 -11.64 -11.57
N GLY A 657 1.60 -12.91 -11.96
CA GLY A 657 1.72 -13.35 -13.35
C GLY A 657 0.75 -12.62 -14.28
N VAL A 658 -0.53 -12.54 -13.90
CA VAL A 658 -1.55 -11.78 -14.66
C VAL A 658 -1.19 -10.29 -14.74
N GLN A 659 -0.68 -9.70 -13.65
CA GLN A 659 -0.24 -8.31 -13.66
C GLN A 659 0.96 -8.08 -14.59
N ARG A 660 1.93 -9.00 -14.65
CA ARG A 660 3.06 -8.91 -15.61
C ARG A 660 2.57 -8.96 -17.05
N VAL A 661 1.62 -9.84 -17.35
CA VAL A 661 0.97 -9.93 -18.67
C VAL A 661 0.27 -8.62 -19.03
N ALA A 662 -0.42 -7.99 -18.07
CA ALA A 662 -1.05 -6.69 -18.27
C ALA A 662 -0.01 -5.58 -18.54
N LYS A 663 1.11 -5.56 -17.80
CA LYS A 663 2.20 -4.57 -17.97
C LYS A 663 2.92 -4.66 -19.32
N LEU A 664 2.76 -5.73 -20.09
CA LEU A 664 3.29 -5.81 -21.45
C LEU A 664 2.39 -5.11 -22.48
N ARG A 665 1.22 -4.59 -22.07
CA ARG A 665 0.21 -3.94 -22.91
C ARG A 665 -0.22 -2.62 -22.29
N VAL A 666 -0.92 -1.78 -23.05
CA VAL A 666 -1.39 -0.46 -22.58
C VAL A 666 -2.86 -0.27 -22.93
N GLY A 667 -3.62 0.34 -22.03
CA GLY A 667 -5.05 0.63 -22.20
C GLY A 667 -5.91 -0.63 -22.22
N LYS A 668 -6.93 -0.65 -23.09
CA LYS A 668 -7.91 -1.75 -23.19
C LYS A 668 -7.27 -3.11 -23.48
N ALA A 669 -6.15 -3.14 -24.20
CA ALA A 669 -5.39 -4.36 -24.45
C ALA A 669 -4.88 -5.02 -23.16
N ALA A 670 -4.50 -4.22 -22.15
CA ALA A 670 -4.09 -4.72 -20.84
C ALA A 670 -5.28 -5.30 -20.06
N THR A 671 -6.41 -4.58 -20.02
CA THR A 671 -7.64 -5.03 -19.36
C THR A 671 -8.16 -6.33 -19.96
N ASN A 672 -8.21 -6.43 -21.29
CA ASN A 672 -8.64 -7.64 -21.99
C ASN A 672 -7.76 -8.85 -21.61
N ALA A 673 -6.44 -8.64 -21.48
CA ALA A 673 -5.52 -9.68 -21.05
C ALA A 673 -5.79 -10.14 -19.62
N VAL A 674 -6.07 -9.22 -18.70
CA VAL A 674 -6.47 -9.56 -17.32
C VAL A 674 -7.74 -10.41 -17.32
N ALA A 675 -8.77 -9.99 -18.06
CA ALA A 675 -10.04 -10.72 -18.15
C ALA A 675 -9.87 -12.13 -18.73
N ARG A 676 -9.09 -12.28 -19.81
CA ARG A 676 -8.83 -13.59 -20.44
C ARG A 676 -8.00 -14.51 -19.54
N CYS A 677 -6.97 -13.99 -18.89
CA CYS A 677 -6.19 -14.76 -17.92
C CYS A 677 -7.06 -15.22 -16.75
N ARG A 678 -7.92 -14.34 -16.24
CA ARG A 678 -8.84 -14.67 -15.14
C ARG A 678 -9.82 -15.77 -15.55
N ALA A 679 -10.46 -15.65 -16.71
CA ALA A 679 -11.35 -16.67 -17.24
C ALA A 679 -10.62 -18.02 -17.38
N ALA A 680 -9.39 -18.03 -17.90
CA ALA A 680 -8.60 -19.24 -18.01
C ALA A 680 -8.23 -19.87 -16.64
N ILE A 681 -8.01 -19.04 -15.61
CA ILE A 681 -7.76 -19.51 -14.23
C ILE A 681 -9.05 -20.09 -13.62
N GLN A 682 -10.20 -19.45 -13.83
CA GLN A 682 -11.51 -19.95 -13.36
C GLN A 682 -11.91 -21.26 -14.04
N ASP A 683 -11.66 -21.37 -15.35
CA ASP A 683 -11.90 -22.59 -16.13
C ASP A 683 -10.83 -23.67 -15.93
N GLU A 684 -9.81 -23.41 -15.09
CA GLU A 684 -8.68 -24.30 -14.84
C GLU A 684 -7.98 -24.78 -16.14
N ASN A 685 -7.89 -23.92 -17.15
CA ASN A 685 -7.40 -24.27 -18.49
C ASN A 685 -5.99 -23.70 -18.76
N PRO A 686 -4.92 -24.51 -18.64
CA PRO A 686 -3.55 -24.02 -18.79
C PRO A 686 -3.22 -23.60 -20.23
N LYS A 687 -3.85 -24.21 -21.24
CA LYS A 687 -3.61 -23.84 -22.65
C LYS A 687 -4.20 -22.48 -22.98
N ALA A 688 -5.41 -22.21 -22.47
CA ALA A 688 -6.04 -20.89 -22.60
C ALA A 688 -5.23 -19.82 -21.87
N LEU A 689 -4.69 -20.15 -20.68
CA LEU A 689 -3.84 -19.25 -19.91
C LEU A 689 -2.59 -18.83 -20.70
N VAL A 690 -1.84 -19.80 -21.25
CA VAL A 690 -0.65 -19.50 -22.07
C VAL A 690 -1.00 -18.68 -23.31
N LEU A 691 -2.14 -18.96 -23.96
CA LEU A 691 -2.58 -18.18 -25.12
C LEU A 691 -2.88 -16.71 -24.74
N ALA A 692 -3.56 -16.50 -23.61
CA ALA A 692 -3.84 -15.16 -23.07
C ALA A 692 -2.54 -14.43 -22.67
N MET A 693 -1.55 -15.12 -22.11
CA MET A 693 -0.24 -14.52 -21.80
C MET A 693 0.44 -13.97 -23.05
N ARG A 694 0.45 -14.77 -24.13
CA ARG A 694 1.17 -14.42 -25.36
C ARG A 694 0.53 -13.29 -26.15
N ASN A 695 -0.80 -13.35 -26.32
CA ASN A 695 -1.50 -12.48 -27.27
C ASN A 695 -2.41 -11.44 -26.58
N GLY A 696 -2.66 -11.60 -25.28
CA GLY A 696 -3.62 -10.79 -24.52
C GLY A 696 -5.03 -11.29 -24.70
#